data_AF-A0A7C3IVY2-F1
#
_entry.id   AF-A0A7C3IVY2-F1
#
_cell.length_a   1.000
_cell.length_b   1.000
_cell.length_c   1.000
_cell.angle_alpha   90.00
_cell.angle_beta   90.00
_cell.angle_gamma   90.00
#
_symmetry.space_group_name_H-M   'P 1'
#
loop_
_entity.id
_entity.type
_entity.pdbx_description
1 polymer ?
#
loop_
_entity_poly.entity_id
_entity_poly.type
_entity_poly.pdbx_seq_one_letter_code
_entity_poly.pdbx_strand_id
1 'polypeptide(L)'
;MLHRGGRNLPAWEKSKAASYDQIAGGLGFQVYFDAGKLHLHQFSLVGYGSIPIAQERFWSQRHGLLFHHKLIPLGAFSGAESGELTKGPCDWARGEYAVREGSFSICVSRLCPGLLLRSKRTEFHLFEGITPPKFFAYSKGETVQACKVEGASPVRLDGISEPWLLCWFGDASAFKSCRLPQPPFLAEEMPLQDEWCNADFPILLVLQSVPISVTRQEKALALKLAKADAGDEWAAKLIVLPLLGQFFPGQSETAAWASALPKEVAQRCAGWSRHLDQYPIGVAESYSCDGDDAAVKEAFHYEAFRRGGAGRYAPVPPMLAIAQQGRFPIEFSAQPADTGVRTAWGPCLAVENAPEYSIRFRGLMKYVDERLVPNPERREPEALARQLEAMVADVVKAGHLAPYVPMFTDGGGGEYMANPEWSCPGDGLIHMARYLALLPEGLRRDALAWMKAEREGFPPEQVTQLEYTKGARRELYPIDNPAYIAQQKQFEARGYRGHGDNLHLRLKILPLENVTALTAWYETAGKDERLSWDAVQKILEPYLRRLDWASLGYVSWEVDVADAYYYGQGGVMDINRLWCALRGAARLAKLAGNPEAETMCRALFCKAAALRFAIGRYADYLYASGIKELPKDPAFLLKLGRGLPPARALNLYTDSWKSREDDIQQVIAMDEFGTLLHETAGTFDRNQLASFRPMSPELGRFLGDFLRSECAAYVRRVEHFAPDWYIRYSLTCLGSEAYALPFDTSWQVFLAKAWILGEDPARLEKYLDMPWTKLGDFYHMDKLAAAVVAYRGPRWEGKRP
;
A
#
# COMPACT_ATOMS: atom_id res chain seq x y z
N MET A 1 -4.84 -19.41 11.89
CA MET A 1 -4.82 -18.91 13.29
C MET A 1 -3.44 -18.31 13.57
N LEU A 2 -3.29 -16.99 13.52
CA LEU A 2 -2.08 -16.29 13.92
C LEU A 2 -2.44 -15.29 15.02
N HIS A 3 -2.29 -15.68 16.29
CA HIS A 3 -2.49 -14.78 17.42
C HIS A 3 -1.28 -13.84 17.55
N ARG A 4 -1.52 -12.51 17.64
CA ARG A 4 -0.48 -11.53 17.99
C ARG A 4 -0.06 -11.71 19.44
N GLY A 5 1.03 -12.43 19.68
CA GLY A 5 1.74 -12.41 20.98
C GLY A 5 2.44 -11.06 21.15
N GLY A 6 2.26 -10.41 22.31
CA GLY A 6 2.91 -9.14 22.63
C GLY A 6 4.43 -9.24 22.59
N ARG A 7 5.10 -8.34 21.87
CA ARG A 7 6.56 -8.27 21.80
C ARG A 7 7.10 -7.41 22.93
N ASN A 8 8.22 -7.82 23.53
CA ASN A 8 9.04 -6.95 24.37
C ASN A 8 9.87 -6.03 23.47
N LEU A 9 9.43 -4.78 23.28
CA LEU A 9 10.16 -3.76 22.54
C LEU A 9 11.24 -3.09 23.43
N PRO A 10 12.42 -2.72 22.89
CA PRO A 10 13.42 -1.87 23.55
C PRO A 10 12.83 -0.56 24.11
N ALA A 11 13.46 0.01 25.14
CA ALA A 11 12.92 1.18 25.86
C ALA A 11 12.70 2.43 24.98
N TRP A 12 13.51 2.65 23.96
CA TRP A 12 13.32 3.77 23.03
C TRP A 12 12.14 3.53 22.08
N GLU A 13 11.88 2.29 21.64
CA GLU A 13 10.67 1.91 20.91
C GLU A 13 9.42 2.07 21.77
N LYS A 14 9.48 1.80 23.08
CA LYS A 14 8.34 2.04 23.99
C LYS A 14 7.89 3.50 23.99
N SER A 15 8.81 4.45 23.82
CA SER A 15 8.48 5.88 23.77
C SER A 15 7.83 6.34 22.45
N LYS A 16 8.14 5.68 21.32
CA LYS A 16 7.50 5.92 20.01
C LYS A 16 6.22 5.10 19.82
N ALA A 17 6.17 3.88 20.34
CA ALA A 17 4.95 3.07 20.41
C ALA A 17 3.85 3.80 21.18
N ALA A 18 4.21 4.54 22.25
CA ALA A 18 3.26 5.35 23.01
C ALA A 18 2.53 6.43 22.17
N SER A 19 3.12 6.93 21.07
CA SER A 19 2.42 7.87 20.16
C SER A 19 1.62 7.17 19.06
N TYR A 20 2.01 5.98 18.60
CA TYR A 20 1.18 5.18 17.69
C TYR A 20 -0.06 4.59 18.38
N ASP A 21 0.04 4.31 19.68
CA ASP A 21 -1.12 3.91 20.48
C ASP A 21 -2.22 4.99 20.53
N GLN A 22 -1.91 6.21 20.09
CA GLN A 22 -2.85 7.32 19.98
C GLN A 22 -3.51 7.44 18.60
N ILE A 23 -3.22 6.58 17.61
CA ILE A 23 -3.82 6.69 16.27
C ILE A 23 -4.38 5.35 15.79
N ALA A 24 -5.58 5.39 15.22
CA ALA A 24 -6.21 4.23 14.60
C ALA A 24 -6.79 4.58 13.22
N GLY A 25 -6.44 3.78 12.21
CA GLY A 25 -6.97 3.93 10.85
C GLY A 25 -8.20 3.04 10.61
N GLY A 26 -9.38 3.63 10.49
CA GLY A 26 -10.59 2.94 10.03
C GLY A 26 -10.80 3.07 8.52
N LEU A 27 -11.78 2.35 7.96
CA LEU A 27 -12.11 2.46 6.54
C LEU A 27 -12.63 3.85 6.14
N GLY A 28 -13.35 4.52 7.05
CA GLY A 28 -13.97 5.81 6.79
C GLY A 28 -13.33 6.98 7.54
N PHE A 29 -12.73 6.75 8.70
CA PHE A 29 -12.13 7.79 9.54
C PHE A 29 -10.76 7.36 10.05
N GLN A 30 -9.89 8.33 10.24
CA GLN A 30 -8.76 8.22 11.12
C GLN A 30 -9.12 8.78 12.48
N VAL A 31 -8.59 8.16 13.52
CA VAL A 31 -8.88 8.51 14.90
C VAL A 31 -7.57 8.86 15.57
N TYR A 32 -7.50 10.05 16.19
CA TYR A 32 -6.37 10.49 16.99
C TYR A 32 -6.82 10.73 18.44
N PHE A 33 -5.98 10.37 19.40
CA PHE A 33 -6.27 10.52 20.82
C PHE A 33 -5.31 11.52 21.46
N ASP A 34 -5.85 12.66 21.94
CA ASP A 34 -5.07 13.71 22.60
C ASP A 34 -5.78 14.21 23.85
N ALA A 35 -5.04 14.35 24.96
CA ALA A 35 -5.52 14.87 26.23
C ALA A 35 -6.87 14.29 26.72
N GLY A 36 -7.12 13.00 26.50
CA GLY A 36 -8.37 12.32 26.86
C GLY A 36 -9.55 12.62 25.94
N LYS A 37 -9.32 13.25 24.78
CA LYS A 37 -10.29 13.51 23.73
C LYS A 37 -10.05 12.65 22.50
N LEU A 38 -11.14 12.23 21.88
CA LEU A 38 -11.15 11.53 20.60
C LEU A 38 -11.27 12.52 19.46
N HIS A 39 -10.23 12.72 18.68
CA HIS A 39 -10.28 13.53 17.46
C HIS A 39 -10.59 12.64 16.26
N LEU A 40 -11.64 12.99 15.52
CA LEU A 40 -11.93 12.38 14.23
C LEU A 40 -11.27 13.19 13.13
N HIS A 41 -10.59 12.48 12.24
CA HIS A 41 -9.97 13.04 11.06
C HIS A 41 -10.44 12.28 9.83
N GLN A 42 -10.56 13.00 8.72
CA GLN A 42 -10.64 12.40 7.40
C GLN A 42 -9.40 12.76 6.60
N PHE A 43 -8.81 11.77 5.92
CA PHE A 43 -7.73 12.01 4.98
C PHE A 43 -8.33 12.55 3.68
N SER A 44 -7.84 13.67 3.15
CA SER A 44 -8.14 14.02 1.76
C SER A 44 -7.20 13.21 0.87
N LEU A 45 -7.72 12.27 0.08
CA LEU A 45 -6.93 11.63 -0.98
C LEU A 45 -6.34 12.65 -1.97
N VAL A 46 -6.91 13.85 -2.04
CA VAL A 46 -6.46 14.92 -2.92
C VAL A 46 -5.68 15.95 -2.10
N GLY A 47 -4.37 15.74 -2.06
CA GLY A 47 -3.42 16.51 -1.26
C GLY A 47 -2.13 15.72 -1.05
N TYR A 48 -1.35 15.52 -2.10
CA TYR A 48 -0.08 14.79 -2.02
C TYR A 48 1.00 15.67 -1.41
N GLY A 49 1.47 15.33 -0.21
CA GLY A 49 2.74 15.82 0.32
C GLY A 49 3.83 14.77 0.16
N SER A 50 5.07 15.24 -0.01
CA SER A 50 6.26 14.39 -0.02
C SER A 50 6.40 13.58 1.29
N ILE A 51 6.76 12.31 1.19
CA ILE A 51 6.97 11.39 2.33
C ILE A 51 7.93 11.94 3.40
N PRO A 52 8.99 12.72 3.08
CA PRO A 52 9.88 13.25 4.12
C PRO A 52 9.19 14.22 5.05
N ILE A 53 8.12 14.89 4.62
CA ILE A 53 7.50 15.94 5.42
C ILE A 53 6.24 15.43 6.13
N ALA A 54 5.44 14.57 5.50
CA ALA A 54 4.23 14.07 6.15
C ALA A 54 4.57 13.09 7.29
N GLN A 55 5.52 12.17 7.10
CA GLN A 55 5.96 11.27 8.17
C GLN A 55 6.90 11.98 9.15
N GLU A 56 7.97 12.64 8.70
CA GLU A 56 8.88 13.31 9.65
C GLU A 56 8.20 14.46 10.40
N ARG A 57 7.15 15.15 9.88
CA ARG A 57 6.33 16.10 10.69
C ARG A 57 5.25 15.41 11.53
N PHE A 58 4.77 14.23 11.18
CA PHE A 58 3.97 13.41 12.10
C PHE A 58 4.83 12.99 13.31
N TRP A 59 6.13 12.75 13.07
CA TRP A 59 7.11 12.28 14.05
C TRP A 59 7.85 13.41 14.80
N SER A 60 8.08 14.58 14.19
CA SER A 60 8.87 15.70 14.73
C SER A 60 8.07 16.91 15.21
N GLN A 61 6.80 17.08 14.82
CA GLN A 61 5.99 18.23 15.26
C GLN A 61 5.12 17.90 16.48
N ARG A 62 5.80 17.69 17.61
CA ARG A 62 5.23 17.98 18.94
C ARG A 62 5.04 19.48 19.22
N HIS A 63 5.39 20.38 18.29
CA HIS A 63 5.26 21.82 18.48
C HIS A 63 4.92 22.56 17.17
N GLY A 64 3.65 22.93 17.00
CA GLY A 64 3.20 24.15 16.30
C GLY A 64 3.48 24.30 14.79
N LEU A 65 2.38 24.35 14.02
CA LEU A 65 2.25 24.92 12.65
C LEU A 65 2.94 24.12 11.52
N LEU A 66 2.17 23.92 10.42
CA LEU A 66 2.56 23.41 9.07
C LEU A 66 2.11 21.99 8.65
N PHE A 67 0.97 21.50 9.14
CA PHE A 67 0.12 20.55 8.39
C PHE A 67 -0.98 21.31 7.63
N HIS A 68 -0.64 22.02 6.56
CA HIS A 68 -1.63 22.70 5.72
C HIS A 68 -2.24 21.84 4.60
N HIS A 69 -1.93 20.54 4.56
CA HIS A 69 -2.62 19.55 3.71
C HIS A 69 -3.43 18.55 4.55
N LYS A 70 -4.22 19.14 5.46
CA LYS A 70 -5.59 18.81 5.89
C LYS A 70 -5.95 17.31 6.07
N LEU A 71 -5.46 16.70 7.16
CA LEU A 71 -6.42 15.94 7.98
C LEU A 71 -7.58 16.89 8.28
N ILE A 72 -8.78 16.54 7.85
CA ILE A 72 -9.94 17.38 8.06
C ILE A 72 -10.41 17.12 9.49
N PRO A 73 -10.17 18.04 10.46
CA PRO A 73 -10.62 17.81 11.81
C PRO A 73 -12.15 17.86 11.80
N LEU A 74 -12.76 16.78 12.27
CA LEU A 74 -14.19 16.68 12.50
C LEU A 74 -14.52 16.91 13.98
N GLY A 75 -13.58 17.51 14.72
CA GLY A 75 -13.73 17.79 16.14
C GLY A 75 -13.60 16.56 17.03
N ALA A 76 -13.77 16.79 18.33
CA ALA A 76 -13.71 15.75 19.33
C ALA A 76 -15.07 15.13 19.67
N PHE A 77 -15.06 13.87 20.08
CA PHE A 77 -16.25 13.12 20.45
C PHE A 77 -16.12 12.72 21.92
N SER A 78 -17.12 13.04 22.74
CA SER A 78 -17.11 12.70 24.17
C SER A 78 -18.46 12.21 24.69
N GLY A 79 -18.37 11.34 25.70
CA GLY A 79 -19.50 10.89 26.54
C GLY A 79 -19.59 11.66 27.86
N ALA A 80 -18.96 12.84 27.96
CA ALA A 80 -18.95 13.74 29.12
C ALA A 80 -18.11 13.34 30.36
N GLU A 81 -17.03 12.57 30.18
CA GLU A 81 -15.92 12.42 31.14
C GLU A 81 -14.57 12.52 30.42
N SER A 82 -13.63 13.30 30.97
CA SER A 82 -12.23 13.29 30.57
C SER A 82 -11.53 12.13 31.28
N GLY A 83 -10.93 11.20 30.54
CA GLY A 83 -10.19 10.09 31.13
C GLY A 83 -9.08 9.59 30.22
N GLU A 84 -8.13 8.86 30.82
CA GLU A 84 -7.07 8.19 30.09
C GLU A 84 -7.67 7.08 29.22
N LEU A 85 -7.24 6.96 27.96
CA LEU A 85 -7.71 5.90 27.07
C LEU A 85 -6.85 4.65 27.24
N THR A 86 -7.51 3.50 27.31
CA THR A 86 -6.87 2.20 27.24
C THR A 86 -7.17 1.55 25.88
N LYS A 87 -6.13 1.05 25.24
CA LYS A 87 -6.25 0.25 24.01
C LYS A 87 -6.69 -1.15 24.40
N GLY A 88 -7.88 -1.53 23.91
CA GLY A 88 -8.44 -2.87 24.03
C GLY A 88 -7.84 -3.84 23.01
N PRO A 89 -8.50 -5.00 22.80
CA PRO A 89 -8.08 -5.97 21.79
C PRO A 89 -7.98 -5.33 20.40
N CYS A 90 -6.84 -5.54 19.75
CA CYS A 90 -6.62 -5.14 18.35
C CYS A 90 -6.25 -6.38 17.54
N ASP A 91 -6.90 -6.55 16.40
CA ASP A 91 -6.57 -7.57 15.42
C ASP A 91 -6.25 -6.93 14.06
N TRP A 92 -6.11 -7.73 13.01
CA TRP A 92 -5.80 -7.30 11.66
C TRP A 92 -6.98 -6.61 10.93
N ALA A 93 -8.15 -6.55 11.57
CA ALA A 93 -9.38 -5.97 11.05
C ALA A 93 -9.98 -4.89 11.96
N ARG A 94 -9.56 -4.73 13.22
CA ARG A 94 -10.04 -3.67 14.11
C ARG A 94 -9.09 -3.27 15.23
N GLY A 95 -9.30 -2.06 15.75
CA GLY A 95 -8.82 -1.60 17.05
C GLY A 95 -9.98 -1.20 17.96
N GLU A 96 -9.93 -1.60 19.23
CA GLU A 96 -10.88 -1.18 20.26
C GLU A 96 -10.19 -0.26 21.26
N TYR A 97 -10.87 0.81 21.66
CA TYR A 97 -10.37 1.82 22.58
C TYR A 97 -11.45 2.16 23.60
N ALA A 98 -11.10 2.27 24.87
CA ALA A 98 -12.03 2.59 25.94
C ALA A 98 -11.45 3.69 26.84
N VAL A 99 -12.31 4.55 27.38
CA VAL A 99 -11.90 5.50 28.43
C VAL A 99 -11.82 4.75 29.76
N ARG A 100 -10.81 5.05 30.59
CA ARG A 100 -10.58 4.48 31.92
C ARG A 100 -11.89 4.51 32.72
N GLU A 101 -12.22 3.38 33.35
CA GLU A 101 -13.53 3.04 33.98
C GLU A 101 -14.62 2.48 33.05
N GLY A 102 -14.39 2.41 31.73
CA GLY A 102 -15.29 1.74 30.79
C GLY A 102 -16.61 2.48 30.56
N SER A 103 -16.68 3.77 30.86
CA SER A 103 -17.89 4.59 30.68
C SER A 103 -18.17 4.92 29.20
N PHE A 104 -17.13 4.89 28.35
CA PHE A 104 -17.19 5.13 26.92
C PHE A 104 -16.21 4.22 26.16
N SER A 105 -16.62 3.69 25.02
CA SER A 105 -15.75 2.91 24.13
C SER A 105 -15.99 3.21 22.66
N ILE A 106 -14.96 2.96 21.85
CA ILE A 106 -14.94 3.14 20.42
C ILE A 106 -14.35 1.89 19.78
N CYS A 107 -15.03 1.37 18.76
CA CYS A 107 -14.46 0.38 17.87
C CYS A 107 -14.18 1.02 16.50
N VAL A 108 -12.90 1.10 16.16
CA VAL A 108 -12.39 1.50 14.86
C VAL A 108 -12.18 0.24 14.03
N SER A 109 -12.99 0.05 12.99
CA SER A 109 -13.00 -1.18 12.21
C SER A 109 -12.48 -0.94 10.79
N ARG A 110 -11.74 -1.92 10.27
CA ARG A 110 -11.39 -2.10 8.85
C ARG A 110 -12.50 -2.82 8.09
N LEU A 111 -13.53 -3.32 8.78
CA LEU A 111 -14.69 -4.03 8.22
C LEU A 111 -15.88 -3.10 7.95
N CYS A 112 -15.87 -1.89 8.51
CA CYS A 112 -16.96 -0.94 8.38
C CYS A 112 -16.38 0.49 8.22
N PRO A 113 -16.88 1.31 7.31
CA PRO A 113 -16.48 2.72 7.23
C PRO A 113 -17.00 3.55 8.41
N GLY A 114 -17.99 3.05 9.16
CA GLY A 114 -18.47 3.69 10.38
C GLY A 114 -17.63 3.35 11.61
N LEU A 115 -17.64 4.23 12.61
CA LEU A 115 -17.10 4.00 13.95
C LEU A 115 -18.25 3.63 14.89
N LEU A 116 -18.10 2.55 15.66
CA LEU A 116 -19.06 2.19 16.70
C LEU A 116 -18.66 2.84 18.03
N LEU A 117 -19.50 3.75 18.52
CA LEU A 117 -19.38 4.41 19.80
C LEU A 117 -20.35 3.77 20.80
N ARG A 118 -19.90 3.53 22.03
CA ARG A 118 -20.74 3.00 23.12
C ARG A 118 -20.56 3.86 24.36
N SER A 119 -21.65 4.17 25.05
CA SER A 119 -21.63 5.01 26.25
C SER A 119 -22.56 4.46 27.34
N LYS A 120 -22.13 4.57 28.60
CA LYS A 120 -22.98 4.33 29.78
C LYS A 120 -23.95 5.49 30.03
N ARG A 121 -23.84 6.57 29.26
CA ARG A 121 -24.78 7.70 29.22
C ARG A 121 -25.60 7.67 27.93
N THR A 122 -26.72 8.38 27.94
CA THR A 122 -27.60 8.49 26.77
C THR A 122 -27.34 9.72 25.91
N GLU A 123 -26.32 10.52 26.25
CA GLU A 123 -25.98 11.75 25.53
C GLU A 123 -24.56 11.64 24.95
N PHE A 124 -24.42 12.05 23.69
CA PHE A 124 -23.14 12.16 22.98
C PHE A 124 -22.88 13.62 22.60
N HIS A 125 -21.66 14.09 22.83
CA HIS A 125 -21.18 15.37 22.30
C HIS A 125 -20.29 15.09 21.09
N LEU A 126 -20.73 15.54 19.92
CA LEU A 126 -20.07 15.32 18.64
C LEU A 126 -19.48 16.64 18.14
N PHE A 127 -18.44 16.58 17.31
CA PHE A 127 -17.84 17.75 16.66
C PHE A 127 -17.29 18.81 17.62
N GLU A 128 -16.80 18.41 18.80
CA GLU A 128 -16.26 19.32 19.79
C GLU A 128 -15.05 20.11 19.25
N GLY A 129 -15.04 21.43 19.47
CA GLY A 129 -13.90 22.28 19.14
C GLY A 129 -13.86 22.76 17.68
N ILE A 130 -14.83 22.37 16.85
CA ILE A 130 -15.04 22.93 15.51
C ILE A 130 -16.43 23.54 15.38
N THR A 131 -16.71 24.21 14.27
CA THR A 131 -18.09 24.63 13.94
C THR A 131 -18.94 23.40 13.69
N PRO A 132 -19.99 23.11 14.50
CA PRO A 132 -20.78 21.89 14.32
C PRO A 132 -21.69 21.99 13.08
N PRO A 133 -22.12 20.82 12.52
CA PRO A 133 -23.07 20.76 11.42
C PRO A 133 -24.31 21.64 11.67
N LYS A 134 -24.78 22.28 10.59
CA LYS A 134 -25.89 23.25 10.61
C LYS A 134 -27.21 22.62 10.19
N PHE A 135 -27.15 21.57 9.38
CA PHE A 135 -28.30 20.93 8.77
C PHE A 135 -28.38 19.46 9.16
N PHE A 136 -29.61 18.97 9.28
CA PHE A 136 -29.90 17.59 9.62
C PHE A 136 -31.06 17.07 8.78
N ALA A 137 -31.09 15.76 8.52
CA ALA A 137 -32.22 15.09 7.91
C ALA A 137 -32.48 13.75 8.59
N TYR A 138 -33.76 13.41 8.74
CA TYR A 138 -34.22 12.16 9.31
C TYR A 138 -35.51 11.68 8.63
N SER A 139 -35.78 10.40 8.73
CA SER A 139 -37.01 9.78 8.21
C SER A 139 -38.20 10.13 9.09
N LYS A 140 -39.35 10.46 8.49
CA LYS A 140 -40.62 10.73 9.18
C LYS A 140 -41.77 10.14 8.37
N GLY A 141 -42.24 8.97 8.80
CA GLY A 141 -43.14 8.13 7.99
C GLY A 141 -42.43 7.69 6.71
N GLU A 142 -43.08 7.93 5.56
CA GLU A 142 -42.53 7.66 4.22
C GLU A 142 -41.73 8.83 3.62
N THR A 143 -41.61 9.94 4.36
CA THR A 143 -40.93 11.15 3.90
C THR A 143 -39.62 11.38 4.64
N VAL A 144 -38.75 12.25 4.11
CA VAL A 144 -37.57 12.74 4.80
C VAL A 144 -37.78 14.19 5.19
N GLN A 145 -37.56 14.50 6.47
CA GLN A 145 -37.61 15.86 6.98
C GLN A 145 -36.19 16.40 7.10
N ALA A 146 -35.88 17.48 6.39
CA ALA A 146 -34.66 18.26 6.56
C ALA A 146 -34.93 19.45 7.49
N CYS A 147 -34.01 19.69 8.44
CA CYS A 147 -34.10 20.74 9.44
C CYS A 147 -32.79 21.52 9.51
N LYS A 148 -32.92 22.83 9.73
CA LYS A 148 -31.80 23.71 10.07
C LYS A 148 -31.80 23.91 11.59
N VAL A 149 -30.66 23.73 12.24
CA VAL A 149 -30.54 23.96 13.69
C VAL A 149 -29.80 25.27 13.91
N GLU A 150 -30.54 26.29 14.35
CA GLU A 150 -30.02 27.61 14.70
C GLU A 150 -30.14 27.86 16.20
N GLY A 151 -29.05 28.33 16.82
CA GLY A 151 -29.01 28.60 18.25
C GLY A 151 -28.95 27.36 19.14
N ALA A 152 -29.02 27.60 20.45
CA ALA A 152 -28.86 26.59 21.51
C ALA A 152 -30.16 25.88 21.90
N SER A 153 -31.28 26.17 21.23
CA SER A 153 -32.57 25.53 21.53
C SER A 153 -32.59 24.08 21.02
N PRO A 154 -32.95 23.10 21.85
CA PRO A 154 -33.05 21.71 21.41
C PRO A 154 -34.13 21.53 20.33
N VAL A 155 -33.77 20.87 19.23
CA VAL A 155 -34.73 20.39 18.23
C VAL A 155 -35.17 18.99 18.62
N ARG A 156 -36.46 18.83 18.93
CA ARG A 156 -37.07 17.52 19.21
C ARG A 156 -37.27 16.75 17.91
N LEU A 157 -36.93 15.47 17.92
CA LEU A 157 -37.00 14.58 16.75
C LEU A 157 -38.23 13.66 16.84
N ASP A 158 -39.41 14.27 17.02
CA ASP A 158 -40.66 13.53 17.17
C ASP A 158 -41.08 12.86 15.84
N GLY A 159 -41.43 11.57 15.92
CA GLY A 159 -41.98 10.81 14.79
C GLY A 159 -40.93 10.26 13.81
N ILE A 160 -39.68 10.10 14.24
CA ILE A 160 -38.68 9.42 13.41
C ILE A 160 -39.14 7.99 13.10
N SER A 161 -39.11 7.57 11.82
CA SER A 161 -39.57 6.23 11.41
C SER A 161 -38.44 5.22 11.30
N GLU A 162 -37.22 5.66 11.01
CA GLU A 162 -36.02 4.82 10.93
C GLU A 162 -34.89 5.45 11.75
N PRO A 163 -34.07 4.67 12.45
CA PRO A 163 -33.11 5.20 13.41
C PRO A 163 -31.80 5.63 12.74
N TRP A 164 -31.89 6.67 11.91
CA TRP A 164 -30.74 7.36 11.35
C TRP A 164 -30.95 8.87 11.31
N LEU A 165 -29.86 9.60 11.43
CA LEU A 165 -29.80 11.04 11.28
C LEU A 165 -28.62 11.39 10.37
N LEU A 166 -28.89 12.09 9.28
CA LEU A 166 -27.84 12.65 8.43
C LEU A 166 -27.53 14.07 8.92
N CYS A 167 -26.26 14.43 9.07
CA CYS A 167 -25.83 15.79 9.39
C CYS A 167 -24.80 16.31 8.38
N TRP A 168 -24.87 17.61 8.06
CA TRP A 168 -23.93 18.27 7.15
C TRP A 168 -23.81 19.77 7.45
N PHE A 169 -22.79 20.41 6.90
CA PHE A 169 -22.42 21.78 7.27
C PHE A 169 -23.04 22.79 6.31
N GLY A 170 -23.22 22.43 5.03
CA GLY A 170 -23.70 23.32 3.97
C GLY A 170 -22.85 24.58 3.89
N ASP A 171 -23.49 25.74 3.83
CA ASP A 171 -22.82 27.06 3.83
C ASP A 171 -21.91 27.34 5.05
N ALA A 172 -22.01 26.56 6.13
CA ALA A 172 -21.09 26.63 7.28
C ALA A 172 -19.84 25.74 7.13
N SER A 173 -19.72 25.00 6.03
CA SER A 173 -18.59 24.10 5.82
C SER A 173 -17.27 24.87 5.65
N ALA A 174 -16.26 24.47 6.42
CA ALA A 174 -14.88 24.95 6.28
C ALA A 174 -14.04 24.05 5.37
N PHE A 175 -14.65 23.00 4.79
CA PHE A 175 -13.92 22.03 4.00
C PHE A 175 -13.61 22.58 2.62
N LYS A 176 -12.43 22.20 2.15
CA LYS A 176 -11.95 22.48 0.81
C LYS A 176 -11.53 21.16 0.20
N SER A 177 -11.87 20.96 -1.06
CA SER A 177 -11.43 19.81 -1.83
C SER A 177 -10.86 20.29 -3.15
N CYS A 178 -9.83 19.62 -3.63
CA CYS A 178 -9.44 19.66 -5.03
C CYS A 178 -9.80 18.29 -5.61
N ARG A 179 -10.17 18.21 -6.88
CA ARG A 179 -10.39 16.93 -7.58
C ARG A 179 -9.40 16.72 -8.72
N LEU A 180 -8.49 17.67 -8.94
CA LEU A 180 -7.47 17.52 -9.97
C LEU A 180 -6.37 16.55 -9.50
N PRO A 181 -5.76 15.81 -10.42
CA PRO A 181 -4.55 15.05 -10.10
C PRO A 181 -3.45 16.03 -9.67
N GLN A 182 -2.93 15.85 -8.46
CA GLN A 182 -1.87 16.68 -7.92
C GLN A 182 -0.52 15.95 -8.02
N PRO A 183 0.54 16.59 -8.52
CA PRO A 183 1.89 16.08 -8.38
C PRO A 183 2.37 16.30 -6.93
N PRO A 184 3.13 15.36 -6.36
CA PRO A 184 3.43 15.30 -4.92
C PRO A 184 4.30 16.45 -4.37
N PHE A 185 5.07 17.13 -5.21
CA PHE A 185 5.93 18.24 -4.78
C PHE A 185 5.28 19.62 -4.93
N LEU A 186 4.16 19.72 -5.65
CA LEU A 186 3.54 21.02 -5.91
C LEU A 186 2.49 21.40 -4.86
N ALA A 187 1.95 20.45 -4.10
CA ALA A 187 0.84 20.76 -3.18
C ALA A 187 1.25 21.74 -2.05
N GLU A 188 2.48 21.67 -1.56
CA GLU A 188 2.96 22.49 -0.42
C GLU A 188 3.31 23.93 -0.81
N GLU A 189 3.84 24.15 -2.01
CA GLU A 189 4.40 25.44 -2.41
C GLU A 189 3.53 26.19 -3.42
N MET A 190 2.52 25.54 -4.00
CA MET A 190 1.70 26.16 -5.04
C MET A 190 0.36 26.69 -4.52
N PRO A 191 -0.05 27.89 -4.99
CA PRO A 191 -1.41 28.35 -4.85
C PRO A 191 -2.30 27.59 -5.85
N LEU A 192 -2.56 26.30 -5.59
CA LEU A 192 -3.71 25.62 -6.17
C LEU A 192 -5.03 26.25 -5.69
N GLN A 193 -5.00 27.25 -4.80
CA GLN A 193 -6.14 27.84 -4.10
C GLN A 193 -7.35 28.11 -5.01
N ASP A 194 -7.12 28.50 -6.27
CA ASP A 194 -8.18 28.75 -7.25
C ASP A 194 -8.90 27.48 -7.72
N GLU A 195 -8.23 26.33 -7.68
CA GLU A 195 -8.77 24.99 -7.99
C GLU A 195 -9.37 24.29 -6.75
N TRP A 196 -9.19 24.84 -5.54
CA TRP A 196 -9.84 24.31 -4.33
C TRP A 196 -11.26 24.86 -4.23
N CYS A 197 -12.24 23.99 -4.44
CA CYS A 197 -13.64 24.34 -4.25
C CYS A 197 -14.04 24.24 -2.77
N ASN A 198 -15.02 25.07 -2.36
CA ASN A 198 -15.72 24.84 -1.10
C ASN A 198 -16.45 23.50 -1.19
N ALA A 199 -16.12 22.62 -0.25
CA ALA A 199 -16.64 21.29 -0.15
C ALA A 199 -17.49 21.14 1.11
N ASP A 200 -18.24 20.05 1.20
CA ASP A 200 -18.91 19.63 2.40
C ASP A 200 -18.61 18.15 2.71
N PHE A 201 -18.99 17.71 3.90
CA PHE A 201 -18.73 16.36 4.38
C PHE A 201 -19.94 15.80 5.14
N PRO A 202 -20.91 15.20 4.43
CA PRO A 202 -22.10 14.63 5.04
C PRO A 202 -21.77 13.41 5.90
N ILE A 203 -22.25 13.41 7.15
CA ILE A 203 -22.00 12.37 8.14
C ILE A 203 -23.33 11.72 8.53
N LEU A 204 -23.38 10.40 8.40
CA LEU A 204 -24.50 9.59 8.83
C LEU A 204 -24.28 9.14 10.27
N LEU A 205 -25.30 9.37 11.10
CA LEU A 205 -25.42 8.83 12.44
C LEU A 205 -26.46 7.71 12.42
N VAL A 206 -26.04 6.46 12.59
CA VAL A 206 -26.94 5.32 12.76
C VAL A 206 -27.14 5.08 14.24
N LEU A 207 -28.41 5.01 14.65
CA LEU A 207 -28.81 5.15 16.05
C LEU A 207 -29.29 3.81 16.59
N GLN A 208 -28.86 3.43 17.80
CA GLN A 208 -29.38 2.22 18.44
C GLN A 208 -30.86 2.38 18.81
N SER A 209 -31.24 3.58 19.22
CA SER A 209 -32.58 3.95 19.64
C SER A 209 -32.98 5.30 19.04
N VAL A 210 -34.28 5.59 19.06
CA VAL A 210 -34.82 6.88 18.58
C VAL A 210 -34.20 8.03 19.39
N PRO A 211 -33.67 9.08 18.72
CA PRO A 211 -33.12 10.24 19.40
C PRO A 211 -34.25 11.08 20.00
N ILE A 212 -34.03 11.60 21.21
CA ILE A 212 -34.96 12.50 21.90
C ILE A 212 -34.81 13.93 21.35
N SER A 213 -33.56 14.38 21.20
CA SER A 213 -33.27 15.75 20.77
C SER A 213 -31.86 15.91 20.24
N VAL A 214 -31.70 16.90 19.36
CA VAL A 214 -30.41 17.40 18.87
C VAL A 214 -30.29 18.87 19.24
N THR A 215 -29.16 19.25 19.83
CA THR A 215 -28.90 20.64 20.22
C THR A 215 -27.55 21.10 19.67
N ARG A 216 -27.56 22.18 18.88
CA ARG A 216 -26.33 22.82 18.40
C ARG A 216 -25.81 23.76 19.48
N GLN A 217 -24.69 23.41 20.08
CA GLN A 217 -23.97 24.27 21.01
C GLN A 217 -22.92 25.10 20.24
N GLU A 218 -22.30 26.07 20.90
CA GLU A 218 -21.31 26.95 20.25
C GLU A 218 -20.17 26.17 19.58
N LYS A 219 -19.72 25.08 20.23
CA LYS A 219 -18.55 24.29 19.82
C LYS A 219 -18.81 22.80 19.78
N ALA A 220 -20.06 22.34 19.77
CA ALA A 220 -20.41 20.92 19.79
C ALA A 220 -21.84 20.69 19.30
N LEU A 221 -22.14 19.44 18.95
CA LEU A 221 -23.48 18.94 18.73
C LEU A 221 -23.84 17.94 19.82
N ALA A 222 -24.80 18.27 20.67
CA ALA A 222 -25.31 17.34 21.68
C ALA A 222 -26.46 16.52 21.10
N LEU A 223 -26.28 15.19 21.07
CA LEU A 223 -27.27 14.21 20.64
C LEU A 223 -27.72 13.39 21.85
N LYS A 224 -29.00 13.50 22.20
CA LYS A 224 -29.60 12.73 23.30
C LYS A 224 -30.43 11.58 22.74
N LEU A 225 -30.08 10.35 23.09
CA LEU A 225 -30.78 9.12 22.70
C LEU A 225 -31.74 8.66 23.80
N ALA A 226 -32.75 7.88 23.41
CA ALA A 226 -33.51 7.10 24.38
C ALA A 226 -32.61 6.05 25.02
N LYS A 227 -32.84 5.75 26.31
CA LYS A 227 -32.11 4.69 27.01
C LYS A 227 -32.31 3.36 26.28
N ALA A 228 -31.24 2.60 26.09
CA ALA A 228 -31.31 1.24 25.56
C ALA A 228 -32.23 0.35 26.41
N ASP A 229 -32.70 -0.74 25.81
CA ASP A 229 -33.54 -1.73 26.48
C ASP A 229 -32.87 -2.31 27.73
N ALA A 230 -33.68 -2.75 28.69
CA ALA A 230 -33.19 -3.43 29.89
C ALA A 230 -32.36 -4.67 29.52
N GLY A 231 -31.10 -4.71 29.95
CA GLY A 231 -30.16 -5.81 29.74
C GLY A 231 -28.98 -5.49 28.82
N ASP A 232 -28.96 -4.36 28.11
CA ASP A 232 -27.75 -3.90 27.43
C ASP A 232 -26.74 -3.38 28.46
N GLU A 233 -25.47 -3.72 28.24
CA GLU A 233 -24.38 -3.21 29.06
C GLU A 233 -24.22 -1.70 28.89
N TRP A 234 -24.53 -1.18 27.70
CA TRP A 234 -24.38 0.22 27.33
C TRP A 234 -25.74 0.94 27.37
N ALA A 235 -25.77 2.16 27.91
CA ALA A 235 -27.00 2.94 27.94
C ALA A 235 -27.38 3.48 26.55
N ALA A 236 -26.37 3.65 25.68
CA ALA A 236 -26.56 4.02 24.29
C ALA A 236 -25.37 3.58 23.41
N LYS A 237 -25.68 3.22 22.17
CA LYS A 237 -24.70 3.01 21.08
C LYS A 237 -25.03 3.91 19.88
N LEU A 238 -23.98 4.32 19.17
CA LEU A 238 -24.05 5.21 18.02
C LEU A 238 -23.02 4.77 16.99
N ILE A 239 -23.40 4.69 15.72
CA ILE A 239 -22.43 4.52 14.63
C ILE A 239 -22.31 5.82 13.85
N VAL A 240 -21.08 6.29 13.66
CA VAL A 240 -20.76 7.52 12.94
C VAL A 240 -20.05 7.14 11.65
N LEU A 241 -20.60 7.51 10.49
CA LEU A 241 -20.15 7.04 9.18
C LEU A 241 -20.05 8.21 8.19
N PRO A 242 -18.99 8.31 7.37
CA PRO A 242 -18.92 9.33 6.33
C PRO A 242 -19.76 8.86 5.13
N LEU A 243 -20.93 9.47 4.90
CA LEU A 243 -21.95 8.91 4.00
C LEU A 243 -21.44 8.71 2.57
N LEU A 244 -20.54 9.59 2.12
CA LEU A 244 -19.92 9.57 0.79
C LEU A 244 -18.42 9.18 0.85
N GLY A 245 -17.93 8.85 2.04
CA GLY A 245 -16.54 8.48 2.29
C GLY A 245 -15.55 9.58 1.89
N GLN A 246 -14.77 9.33 0.85
CA GLN A 246 -13.72 10.19 0.30
C GLN A 246 -14.21 11.15 -0.78
N PHE A 247 -15.50 11.11 -1.13
CA PHE A 247 -16.08 12.09 -2.03
C PHE A 247 -16.68 13.25 -1.24
N PHE A 248 -16.12 14.44 -1.48
CA PHE A 248 -16.52 15.68 -0.86
C PHE A 248 -17.43 16.47 -1.82
N PRO A 249 -18.76 16.47 -1.65
CA PRO A 249 -19.68 17.22 -2.51
C PRO A 249 -19.44 18.73 -2.39
N GLY A 250 -19.92 19.49 -3.37
CA GLY A 250 -19.79 20.94 -3.34
C GLY A 250 -20.64 21.55 -2.22
N GLN A 251 -20.13 22.60 -1.57
CA GLN A 251 -20.85 23.28 -0.49
C GLN A 251 -22.22 23.80 -0.90
N SER A 252 -22.33 24.35 -2.11
CA SER A 252 -23.60 24.85 -2.67
C SER A 252 -24.59 23.72 -2.95
N GLU A 253 -24.10 22.55 -3.36
CA GLU A 253 -24.91 21.36 -3.61
C GLU A 253 -25.57 20.88 -2.32
N THR A 254 -24.79 20.72 -1.24
CA THR A 254 -25.33 20.25 0.05
C THR A 254 -26.15 21.31 0.76
N ALA A 255 -25.88 22.61 0.57
CA ALA A 255 -26.75 23.67 1.08
C ALA A 255 -28.18 23.56 0.51
N ALA A 256 -28.33 23.14 -0.75
CA ALA A 256 -29.64 22.94 -1.38
C ALA A 256 -30.41 21.73 -0.79
N TRP A 257 -29.73 20.77 -0.16
CA TRP A 257 -30.38 19.62 0.48
C TRP A 257 -31.28 20.01 1.64
N ALA A 258 -31.11 21.21 2.21
CA ALA A 258 -31.99 21.74 3.24
C ALA A 258 -33.43 21.95 2.74
N SER A 259 -33.61 22.18 1.44
CA SER A 259 -34.95 22.31 0.83
C SER A 259 -35.51 20.96 0.41
N ALA A 260 -34.67 20.06 -0.12
CA ALA A 260 -35.06 18.71 -0.49
C ALA A 260 -33.83 17.79 -0.51
N LEU A 261 -33.80 16.80 0.38
CA LEU A 261 -32.72 15.81 0.38
C LEU A 261 -32.85 14.92 -0.88
N PRO A 262 -31.77 14.69 -1.65
CA PRO A 262 -31.83 13.80 -2.79
C PRO A 262 -32.28 12.39 -2.40
N LYS A 263 -33.14 11.79 -3.22
CA LYS A 263 -33.72 10.46 -2.95
C LYS A 263 -32.64 9.39 -2.74
N GLU A 264 -31.59 9.42 -3.54
CA GLU A 264 -30.46 8.49 -3.45
C GLU A 264 -29.69 8.63 -2.13
N VAL A 265 -29.54 9.87 -1.64
CA VAL A 265 -28.90 10.16 -0.34
C VAL A 265 -29.76 9.58 0.79
N ALA A 266 -31.07 9.81 0.77
CA ALA A 266 -32.02 9.24 1.73
C ALA A 266 -32.01 7.69 1.72
N GLN A 267 -32.05 7.09 0.53
CA GLN A 267 -32.00 5.63 0.37
C GLN A 267 -30.70 5.04 0.90
N ARG A 268 -29.57 5.74 0.70
CA ARG A 268 -28.27 5.33 1.25
C ARG A 268 -28.27 5.40 2.78
N CYS A 269 -28.84 6.43 3.39
CA CYS A 269 -28.99 6.53 4.85
C CYS A 269 -29.82 5.36 5.41
N ALA A 270 -30.97 5.09 4.80
CA ALA A 270 -31.84 3.96 5.18
C ALA A 270 -31.15 2.60 5.01
N GLY A 271 -30.42 2.41 3.90
CA GLY A 271 -29.64 1.21 3.62
C GLY A 271 -28.60 0.95 4.71
N TRP A 272 -27.76 1.93 5.00
CA TRP A 272 -26.74 1.80 6.06
C TRP A 272 -27.35 1.59 7.45
N SER A 273 -28.47 2.24 7.76
CA SER A 273 -29.18 2.00 9.02
C SER A 273 -29.52 0.51 9.16
N ARG A 274 -30.14 -0.10 8.14
CA ARG A 274 -30.48 -1.54 8.13
C ARG A 274 -29.26 -2.45 8.14
N HIS A 275 -28.25 -2.15 7.32
CA HIS A 275 -27.03 -2.97 7.21
C HIS A 275 -26.27 -3.09 8.54
N LEU A 276 -26.37 -2.06 9.39
CA LEU A 276 -25.65 -1.94 10.65
C LEU A 276 -26.52 -2.32 11.86
N ASP A 277 -27.61 -3.06 11.66
CA ASP A 277 -28.29 -3.79 12.75
C ASP A 277 -27.33 -4.70 13.52
N GLN A 278 -26.37 -5.27 12.81
CA GLN A 278 -25.26 -6.05 13.34
C GLN A 278 -23.95 -5.47 12.81
N TYR A 279 -23.11 -4.99 13.72
CA TYR A 279 -21.86 -4.31 13.39
C TYR A 279 -20.72 -5.35 13.28
N PRO A 280 -19.97 -5.41 12.16
CA PRO A 280 -18.90 -6.39 12.00
C PRO A 280 -17.69 -6.02 12.87
N ILE A 281 -17.31 -6.94 13.76
CA ILE A 281 -16.22 -6.78 14.74
C ILE A 281 -15.05 -7.75 14.53
N GLY A 282 -15.14 -8.66 13.56
CA GLY A 282 -14.04 -9.56 13.27
C GLY A 282 -14.30 -10.40 12.03
N VAL A 283 -13.23 -10.96 11.48
CA VAL A 283 -13.29 -11.85 10.33
C VAL A 283 -12.23 -12.94 10.46
N ALA A 284 -12.58 -14.15 10.05
CA ALA A 284 -11.69 -15.30 9.98
C ALA A 284 -11.61 -15.82 8.55
N GLU A 285 -10.39 -16.10 8.09
CA GLU A 285 -10.14 -16.67 6.77
C GLU A 285 -9.85 -18.17 6.85
N SER A 286 -10.32 -18.91 5.84
CA SER A 286 -9.89 -20.27 5.54
C SER A 286 -9.59 -20.42 4.05
N TYR A 287 -8.65 -21.30 3.73
CA TYR A 287 -8.07 -21.41 2.39
C TYR A 287 -8.30 -22.80 1.82
N SER A 288 -8.55 -22.86 0.51
CA SER A 288 -8.62 -24.11 -0.25
C SER A 288 -8.04 -23.91 -1.64
N CYS A 289 -7.59 -24.99 -2.28
CA CYS A 289 -7.10 -25.00 -3.65
C CYS A 289 -7.63 -26.26 -4.34
N ASP A 290 -8.07 -26.11 -5.59
CA ASP A 290 -8.53 -27.19 -6.46
C ASP A 290 -7.97 -26.97 -7.87
N GLY A 291 -6.91 -27.71 -8.20
CA GLY A 291 -6.18 -27.54 -9.46
C GLY A 291 -5.59 -26.13 -9.62
N ASP A 292 -6.11 -25.39 -10.61
CA ASP A 292 -5.69 -24.03 -10.97
C ASP A 292 -6.49 -22.93 -10.22
N ASP A 293 -7.47 -23.34 -9.42
CA ASP A 293 -8.31 -22.44 -8.65
C ASP A 293 -7.89 -22.42 -7.18
N ALA A 294 -7.91 -21.23 -6.58
CA ALA A 294 -7.77 -21.06 -5.15
C ALA A 294 -9.01 -20.37 -4.60
N ALA A 295 -9.41 -20.69 -3.36
CA ALA A 295 -10.52 -20.01 -2.72
C ALA A 295 -10.18 -19.57 -1.30
N VAL A 296 -10.68 -18.38 -0.94
CA VAL A 296 -10.61 -17.79 0.39
C VAL A 296 -12.04 -17.66 0.90
N LYS A 297 -12.35 -18.29 2.02
CA LYS A 297 -13.63 -18.14 2.71
C LYS A 297 -13.47 -17.16 3.87
N GLU A 298 -14.32 -16.15 3.89
CA GLU A 298 -14.39 -15.07 4.87
C GLU A 298 -15.59 -15.30 5.79
N ALA A 299 -15.36 -15.47 7.09
CA ALA A 299 -16.40 -15.70 8.09
C ALA A 299 -16.41 -14.55 9.12
N PHE A 300 -17.50 -13.78 9.16
CA PHE A 300 -17.61 -12.55 9.93
C PHE A 300 -18.24 -12.78 11.30
N HIS A 301 -17.70 -12.06 12.29
CA HIS A 301 -18.24 -11.96 13.63
C HIS A 301 -18.89 -10.60 13.80
N TYR A 302 -20.06 -10.57 14.43
CA TYR A 302 -20.86 -9.37 14.57
C TYR A 302 -21.23 -9.09 16.02
N GLU A 303 -21.31 -7.81 16.36
CA GLU A 303 -21.98 -7.33 17.55
C GLU A 303 -23.41 -6.89 17.21
N ALA A 304 -24.39 -7.31 18.00
CA ALA A 304 -25.74 -6.78 17.89
C ALA A 304 -25.75 -5.28 18.25
N PHE A 305 -26.08 -4.43 17.28
CA PHE A 305 -26.23 -3.00 17.48
C PHE A 305 -27.66 -2.67 17.91
N ARG A 306 -28.66 -3.19 17.20
CA ARG A 306 -30.10 -3.07 17.55
C ARG A 306 -30.70 -4.41 17.93
N ARG A 307 -31.52 -4.41 18.99
CA ARG A 307 -32.22 -5.62 19.44
C ARG A 307 -33.23 -6.09 18.40
N GLY A 308 -33.17 -7.37 18.03
CA GLY A 308 -34.02 -7.94 16.99
C GLY A 308 -33.64 -7.53 15.56
N GLY A 309 -32.62 -6.70 15.38
CA GLY A 309 -32.06 -6.35 14.09
C GLY A 309 -31.40 -7.57 13.44
N ALA A 310 -31.78 -7.85 12.19
CA ALA A 310 -31.29 -9.00 11.44
C ALA A 310 -30.36 -8.60 10.29
N GLY A 311 -30.30 -7.31 9.94
CA GLY A 311 -29.44 -6.82 8.87
C GLY A 311 -27.97 -7.13 9.16
N ARG A 312 -27.33 -7.83 8.22
CA ARG A 312 -25.90 -8.13 8.26
C ARG A 312 -25.21 -7.57 7.04
N TYR A 313 -24.01 -7.08 7.29
CA TYR A 313 -23.14 -6.47 6.32
C TYR A 313 -21.82 -7.26 6.29
N ALA A 314 -21.66 -8.18 5.34
CA ALA A 314 -20.39 -8.87 5.12
C ALA A 314 -19.56 -8.05 4.12
N PRO A 315 -18.62 -7.20 4.59
CA PRO A 315 -17.88 -6.31 3.72
C PRO A 315 -16.93 -7.07 2.80
N VAL A 316 -16.65 -6.51 1.63
CA VAL A 316 -15.58 -6.95 0.74
C VAL A 316 -14.38 -6.02 0.92
N PRO A 317 -13.13 -6.54 1.00
CA PRO A 317 -11.94 -5.68 1.03
C PRO A 317 -11.95 -4.67 -0.13
N PRO A 318 -11.77 -3.36 0.11
CA PRO A 318 -11.86 -2.35 -0.95
C PRO A 318 -10.92 -2.59 -2.14
N MET A 319 -9.71 -3.11 -1.90
CA MET A 319 -8.80 -3.47 -2.99
C MET A 319 -9.28 -4.69 -3.80
N LEU A 320 -9.95 -5.66 -3.18
CA LEU A 320 -10.63 -6.73 -3.94
C LEU A 320 -11.81 -6.20 -4.74
N ALA A 321 -12.51 -5.19 -4.23
CA ALA A 321 -13.61 -4.55 -4.96
C ALA A 321 -13.11 -3.85 -6.24
N ILE A 322 -11.96 -3.16 -6.18
CA ILE A 322 -11.31 -2.61 -7.39
C ILE A 322 -10.93 -3.74 -8.35
N ALA A 323 -10.35 -4.84 -7.85
CA ALA A 323 -10.01 -5.98 -8.70
C ALA A 323 -11.24 -6.59 -9.40
N GLN A 324 -12.35 -6.74 -8.68
CA GLN A 324 -13.62 -7.23 -9.22
C GLN A 324 -14.15 -6.32 -10.33
N GLN A 325 -14.24 -5.01 -10.05
CA GLN A 325 -14.73 -4.02 -11.01
C GLN A 325 -13.83 -3.90 -12.25
N GLY A 326 -12.52 -4.10 -12.05
CA GLY A 326 -11.52 -4.17 -13.12
C GLY A 326 -11.53 -5.48 -13.93
N ARG A 327 -12.43 -6.43 -13.62
CA ARG A 327 -12.54 -7.75 -14.28
C ARG A 327 -11.32 -8.67 -14.07
N PHE A 328 -10.66 -8.56 -12.93
CA PHE A 328 -9.73 -9.60 -12.48
C PHE A 328 -10.48 -10.94 -12.33
N PRO A 329 -9.87 -12.12 -12.58
CA PRO A 329 -10.57 -13.41 -12.60
C PRO A 329 -10.90 -13.90 -11.19
N ILE A 330 -11.83 -13.20 -10.54
CA ILE A 330 -12.39 -13.51 -9.22
C ILE A 330 -13.89 -13.66 -9.27
N GLU A 331 -14.40 -14.59 -8.48
CA GLU A 331 -15.82 -14.86 -8.33
C GLU A 331 -16.17 -14.92 -6.86
N PHE A 332 -17.24 -14.23 -6.47
CA PHE A 332 -17.79 -14.32 -5.13
C PHE A 332 -18.90 -15.36 -5.12
N SER A 333 -19.02 -16.11 -4.03
CA SER A 333 -20.13 -17.06 -3.82
C SER A 333 -21.50 -16.39 -3.77
N ALA A 334 -21.53 -15.08 -3.56
CA ALA A 334 -22.71 -14.23 -3.64
C ALA A 334 -22.29 -12.85 -4.19
N GLN A 335 -23.14 -12.24 -5.00
CA GLN A 335 -22.83 -10.97 -5.68
C GLN A 335 -22.68 -9.83 -4.66
N PRO A 336 -21.52 -9.16 -4.59
CA PRO A 336 -21.36 -7.96 -3.77
C PRO A 336 -22.21 -6.81 -4.33
N ALA A 337 -22.87 -6.08 -3.43
CA ALA A 337 -23.60 -4.85 -3.70
C ALA A 337 -22.77 -3.62 -3.31
N ASP A 338 -22.91 -2.54 -4.08
CA ASP A 338 -22.27 -1.26 -3.79
C ASP A 338 -23.06 -0.48 -2.73
N THR A 339 -22.37 -0.07 -1.67
CA THR A 339 -22.94 0.73 -0.59
C THR A 339 -22.98 2.23 -0.90
N GLY A 340 -22.29 2.65 -1.97
CA GLY A 340 -22.08 4.03 -2.36
C GLY A 340 -21.06 4.79 -1.51
N VAL A 341 -20.37 4.13 -0.57
CA VAL A 341 -19.25 4.73 0.19
C VAL A 341 -17.95 4.48 -0.55
N ARG A 342 -17.20 5.56 -0.82
CA ARG A 342 -15.90 5.53 -1.50
C ARG A 342 -14.80 5.68 -0.45
N THR A 343 -13.86 4.75 -0.34
CA THR A 343 -12.80 4.82 0.70
C THR A 343 -11.46 5.18 0.11
N ALA A 344 -10.47 5.40 0.99
CA ALA A 344 -9.07 5.62 0.61
C ALA A 344 -8.43 4.40 -0.08
N TRP A 345 -9.04 3.21 0.03
CA TRP A 345 -8.52 1.97 -0.53
C TRP A 345 -9.34 1.42 -1.70
N GLY A 346 -10.52 1.99 -1.96
CA GLY A 346 -11.46 1.48 -2.96
C GLY A 346 -12.92 1.66 -2.58
N PRO A 347 -13.86 1.20 -3.41
CA PRO A 347 -15.28 1.26 -3.09
C PRO A 347 -15.62 0.27 -1.97
N CYS A 348 -16.59 0.65 -1.15
CA CYS A 348 -17.08 -0.19 -0.07
C CYS A 348 -18.22 -1.07 -0.62
N LEU A 349 -17.92 -2.33 -0.91
CA LEU A 349 -18.91 -3.33 -1.34
C LEU A 349 -19.22 -4.30 -0.21
N ALA A 350 -20.37 -4.97 -0.28
CA ALA A 350 -20.71 -6.05 0.66
C ALA A 350 -21.65 -7.10 0.10
N VAL A 351 -21.61 -8.28 0.69
CA VAL A 351 -22.63 -9.31 0.52
C VAL A 351 -23.71 -9.09 1.59
N GLU A 352 -24.92 -8.75 1.15
CA GLU A 352 -26.04 -8.45 2.05
C GLU A 352 -26.55 -9.71 2.77
N ASN A 353 -26.82 -9.57 4.07
CA ASN A 353 -27.43 -10.60 4.93
C ASN A 353 -26.65 -11.93 5.02
N ALA A 354 -25.37 -11.94 4.66
CA ALA A 354 -24.51 -13.10 4.74
C ALA A 354 -23.61 -13.05 5.99
N PRO A 355 -23.48 -14.13 6.77
CA PRO A 355 -22.46 -14.22 7.82
C PRO A 355 -21.08 -14.56 7.26
N GLU A 356 -21.02 -15.09 6.05
CA GLU A 356 -19.79 -15.53 5.38
C GLU A 356 -19.97 -15.50 3.86
N TYR A 357 -18.85 -15.40 3.13
CA TYR A 357 -18.81 -15.64 1.69
C TYR A 357 -17.46 -16.27 1.30
N SER A 358 -17.37 -16.78 0.07
CA SER A 358 -16.11 -17.28 -0.50
C SER A 358 -15.74 -16.50 -1.74
N ILE A 359 -14.45 -16.26 -1.92
CA ILE A 359 -13.83 -15.67 -3.10
C ILE A 359 -13.06 -16.79 -3.80
N ARG A 360 -13.37 -17.06 -5.06
CA ARG A 360 -12.63 -17.99 -5.92
C ARG A 360 -11.79 -17.22 -6.92
N PHE A 361 -10.50 -17.52 -6.98
CA PHE A 361 -9.55 -17.00 -7.93
C PHE A 361 -9.30 -18.08 -8.99
N ARG A 362 -9.38 -17.72 -10.27
CA ARG A 362 -9.28 -18.68 -11.37
C ARG A 362 -8.07 -18.45 -12.25
N GLY A 363 -7.41 -19.52 -12.67
CA GLY A 363 -6.40 -19.46 -13.73
C GLY A 363 -5.08 -18.80 -13.33
N LEU A 364 -4.78 -18.71 -12.03
CA LEU A 364 -3.62 -18.00 -11.52
C LEU A 364 -2.46 -18.92 -11.16
N MET A 365 -2.67 -20.24 -11.02
CA MET A 365 -1.59 -21.16 -10.67
C MET A 365 -0.58 -21.29 -11.81
N LYS A 366 -0.90 -20.94 -13.06
CA LYS A 366 0.11 -20.80 -14.13
C LYS A 366 1.28 -19.88 -13.76
N TYR A 367 1.06 -18.83 -12.96
CA TYR A 367 2.14 -17.94 -12.50
C TYR A 367 2.92 -18.54 -11.33
N VAL A 368 2.32 -19.50 -10.62
CA VAL A 368 2.97 -20.25 -9.54
C VAL A 368 3.70 -21.46 -10.08
N ASP A 369 3.19 -22.21 -11.05
CA ASP A 369 3.72 -23.52 -11.44
C ASP A 369 4.57 -23.48 -12.71
N GLU A 370 4.38 -22.49 -13.58
CA GLU A 370 5.18 -22.34 -14.80
C GLU A 370 6.41 -21.47 -14.57
N ARG A 371 7.45 -21.67 -15.39
CA ARG A 371 8.69 -20.90 -15.40
C ARG A 371 9.05 -20.51 -16.82
N LEU A 372 9.74 -19.39 -16.94
CA LEU A 372 10.29 -18.95 -18.22
C LEU A 372 11.45 -19.86 -18.63
N VAL A 373 11.39 -20.42 -19.83
CA VAL A 373 12.48 -21.17 -20.45
C VAL A 373 12.78 -20.62 -21.85
N PRO A 374 14.05 -20.58 -22.27
CA PRO A 374 14.41 -20.25 -23.64
C PRO A 374 14.12 -21.43 -24.57
N ASN A 375 13.66 -21.19 -25.80
CA ASN A 375 13.56 -22.27 -26.78
C ASN A 375 14.97 -22.68 -27.29
N PRO A 376 15.38 -23.96 -27.12
CA PRO A 376 16.72 -24.42 -27.44
C PRO A 376 17.01 -24.53 -28.95
N GLU A 377 15.99 -24.40 -29.81
CA GLU A 377 16.14 -24.48 -31.27
C GLU A 377 16.48 -23.13 -31.91
N ARG A 378 16.19 -22.03 -31.21
CA ARG A 378 16.51 -20.68 -31.68
C ARG A 378 17.89 -20.26 -31.16
N ARG A 379 18.45 -19.24 -31.79
CA ARG A 379 19.79 -18.73 -31.51
C ARG A 379 19.75 -17.21 -31.36
N GLU A 380 20.53 -16.75 -30.42
CA GLU A 380 20.90 -15.37 -30.15
C GLU A 380 22.19 -15.01 -30.91
N PRO A 381 22.50 -13.70 -31.04
CA PRO A 381 23.82 -13.25 -31.45
C PRO A 381 24.91 -13.80 -30.53
N GLU A 382 25.97 -14.38 -31.13
CA GLU A 382 27.08 -14.98 -30.39
C GLU A 382 27.77 -14.01 -29.43
N ALA A 383 27.84 -12.73 -29.81
CA ALA A 383 28.43 -11.69 -28.97
C ALA A 383 27.70 -11.52 -27.63
N LEU A 384 26.36 -11.62 -27.61
CA LEU A 384 25.57 -11.51 -26.38
C LEU A 384 25.79 -12.70 -25.46
N ALA A 385 25.77 -13.91 -26.03
CA ALA A 385 26.05 -15.14 -25.28
C ALA A 385 27.45 -15.10 -24.65
N ARG A 386 28.48 -14.80 -25.44
CA ARG A 386 29.87 -14.69 -24.96
C ARG A 386 30.04 -13.62 -23.89
N GLN A 387 29.33 -12.49 -24.00
CA GLN A 387 29.39 -11.44 -22.98
C GLN A 387 28.79 -11.90 -21.65
N LEU A 388 27.61 -12.56 -21.68
CA LEU A 388 27.00 -13.13 -20.47
C LEU A 388 27.90 -14.21 -19.85
N GLU A 389 28.43 -15.11 -20.67
CA GLU A 389 29.37 -16.16 -20.24
C GLU A 389 30.61 -15.58 -19.55
N ALA A 390 31.24 -14.58 -20.17
CA ALA A 390 32.42 -13.92 -19.60
C ALA A 390 32.11 -13.31 -18.22
N MET A 391 30.99 -12.58 -18.09
CA MET A 391 30.60 -11.97 -16.82
C MET A 391 30.28 -13.01 -15.74
N VAL A 392 29.62 -14.13 -16.09
CA VAL A 392 29.39 -15.22 -15.13
C VAL A 392 30.70 -15.87 -14.71
N ALA A 393 31.62 -16.12 -15.66
CA ALA A 393 32.93 -16.69 -15.35
C ALA A 393 33.73 -15.79 -14.39
N ASP A 394 33.66 -14.47 -14.57
CA ASP A 394 34.30 -13.51 -13.67
C ASP A 394 33.71 -13.57 -12.25
N VAL A 395 32.38 -13.67 -12.11
CA VAL A 395 31.72 -13.85 -10.79
C VAL A 395 32.16 -15.15 -10.13
N VAL A 396 32.13 -16.26 -10.87
CA VAL A 396 32.55 -17.59 -10.36
C VAL A 396 34.00 -17.55 -9.89
N LYS A 397 34.90 -16.97 -10.68
CA LYS A 397 36.32 -16.82 -10.37
C LYS A 397 36.55 -15.96 -9.13
N ALA A 398 35.78 -14.89 -8.97
CA ALA A 398 35.92 -13.97 -7.85
C ALA A 398 35.38 -14.53 -6.52
N GLY A 399 34.47 -15.51 -6.56
CA GLY A 399 33.84 -16.08 -5.38
C GLY A 399 32.77 -15.14 -4.80
N HIS A 400 32.67 -15.07 -3.47
CA HIS A 400 31.72 -14.18 -2.80
C HIS A 400 32.02 -12.72 -3.15
N LEU A 401 30.99 -12.00 -3.56
CA LEU A 401 31.09 -10.59 -3.96
C LEU A 401 30.49 -9.70 -2.89
N ALA A 402 31.23 -8.65 -2.52
CA ALA A 402 30.70 -7.62 -1.64
C ALA A 402 29.49 -6.90 -2.27
N PRO A 403 28.49 -6.47 -1.49
CA PRO A 403 27.47 -5.51 -1.92
C PRO A 403 28.08 -4.30 -2.63
N TYR A 404 27.41 -3.84 -3.69
CA TYR A 404 27.84 -2.64 -4.41
C TYR A 404 27.37 -1.38 -3.66
N VAL A 405 28.26 -0.44 -3.41
CA VAL A 405 27.91 0.84 -2.78
C VAL A 405 28.00 1.95 -3.83
N PRO A 406 26.87 2.33 -4.47
CA PRO A 406 26.85 3.44 -5.40
C PRO A 406 27.18 4.76 -4.69
N MET A 407 28.19 5.44 -5.20
CA MET A 407 28.67 6.74 -4.74
C MET A 407 28.19 7.82 -5.72
N PHE A 408 27.36 8.74 -5.24
CA PHE A 408 26.98 9.93 -5.98
C PHE A 408 27.54 11.16 -5.25
N THR A 409 28.31 11.99 -5.95
CA THR A 409 28.71 13.31 -5.44
C THR A 409 27.62 14.31 -5.83
N ASP A 410 27.16 15.11 -4.89
CA ASP A 410 26.10 16.10 -5.10
C ASP A 410 26.62 17.45 -5.66
N GLY A 411 27.85 17.49 -6.16
CA GLY A 411 28.44 18.72 -6.68
C GLY A 411 28.85 19.75 -5.62
N GLY A 412 28.92 19.40 -4.33
CA GLY A 412 29.59 20.23 -3.30
C GLY A 412 28.93 20.31 -1.91
N GLY A 413 27.80 19.62 -1.68
CA GLY A 413 27.09 19.58 -0.41
C GLY A 413 27.38 18.34 0.46
N GLY A 414 28.00 17.30 -0.09
CA GLY A 414 28.42 16.10 0.64
C GLY A 414 28.40 14.83 -0.20
N GLU A 415 29.10 13.79 0.26
CA GLU A 415 29.03 12.46 -0.35
C GLU A 415 27.80 11.71 0.19
N TYR A 416 26.86 11.37 -0.69
CA TYR A 416 25.71 10.55 -0.34
C TYR A 416 25.95 9.11 -0.81
N MET A 417 26.08 8.19 0.15
CA MET A 417 26.02 6.76 -0.15
C MET A 417 24.57 6.38 -0.43
N ALA A 418 24.29 5.91 -1.64
CA ALA A 418 23.01 5.26 -1.93
C ALA A 418 22.98 3.87 -1.26
N ASN A 419 21.79 3.28 -1.18
CA ASN A 419 21.60 2.01 -0.48
C ASN A 419 22.48 0.93 -1.12
N PRO A 420 23.19 0.11 -0.32
CA PRO A 420 23.99 -0.98 -0.85
C PRO A 420 23.13 -1.91 -1.69
N GLU A 421 23.56 -2.16 -2.91
CA GLU A 421 22.89 -3.07 -3.82
C GLU A 421 23.44 -4.47 -3.70
N TRP A 422 22.55 -5.42 -3.98
CA TRP A 422 22.83 -6.84 -3.81
C TRP A 422 23.29 -7.19 -2.40
N SER A 423 22.77 -6.46 -1.39
CA SER A 423 23.06 -6.71 0.01
C SER A 423 22.14 -7.76 0.64
N CYS A 424 21.08 -8.17 -0.06
CA CYS A 424 20.28 -9.30 0.36
C CYS A 424 21.08 -10.59 0.06
N PRO A 425 21.27 -11.51 1.02
CA PRO A 425 22.05 -12.73 0.80
C PRO A 425 21.47 -13.62 -0.32
N GLY A 426 20.18 -13.45 -0.63
CA GLY A 426 19.52 -14.16 -1.72
C GLY A 426 19.80 -13.62 -3.13
N ASP A 427 20.26 -12.38 -3.30
CA ASP A 427 20.29 -11.72 -4.62
C ASP A 427 21.16 -12.48 -5.63
N GLY A 428 22.38 -12.84 -5.22
CA GLY A 428 23.30 -13.60 -6.08
C GLY A 428 22.74 -14.95 -6.53
N LEU A 429 21.99 -15.64 -5.66
CA LEU A 429 21.35 -16.91 -5.97
C LEU A 429 20.22 -16.74 -6.98
N ILE A 430 19.37 -15.71 -6.83
CA ILE A 430 18.27 -15.41 -7.75
C ILE A 430 18.81 -15.16 -9.15
N HIS A 431 19.82 -14.29 -9.26
CA HIS A 431 20.41 -13.90 -10.52
C HIS A 431 21.14 -15.07 -11.19
N MET A 432 22.03 -15.76 -10.46
CA MET A 432 22.79 -16.88 -11.03
C MET A 432 21.87 -18.01 -11.52
N ALA A 433 20.81 -18.35 -10.78
CA ALA A 433 19.84 -19.36 -11.19
C ALA A 433 19.20 -19.06 -12.55
N ARG A 434 18.91 -17.78 -12.84
CA ARG A 434 18.33 -17.35 -14.14
C ARG A 434 19.29 -17.59 -15.31
N TYR A 435 20.60 -17.51 -15.06
CA TYR A 435 21.61 -17.62 -16.11
C TYR A 435 21.91 -19.06 -16.50
N LEU A 436 21.73 -20.03 -15.58
CA LEU A 436 22.18 -21.42 -15.78
C LEU A 436 21.67 -22.09 -17.06
N ALA A 437 20.43 -21.81 -17.48
CA ALA A 437 19.87 -22.37 -18.71
C ALA A 437 20.46 -21.76 -20.00
N LEU A 438 21.22 -20.67 -19.87
CA LEU A 438 21.85 -19.94 -20.97
C LEU A 438 23.33 -20.27 -21.13
N LEU A 439 23.95 -20.87 -20.10
CA LEU A 439 25.39 -21.12 -20.05
C LEU A 439 25.79 -22.45 -20.69
N PRO A 440 27.03 -22.53 -21.24
CA PRO A 440 27.61 -23.79 -21.66
C PRO A 440 27.81 -24.72 -20.46
N GLU A 441 27.81 -26.04 -20.70
CA GLU A 441 27.75 -27.06 -19.66
C GLU A 441 28.85 -26.92 -18.58
N GLY A 442 30.09 -26.63 -18.98
CA GLY A 442 31.21 -26.45 -18.05
C GLY A 442 30.98 -25.27 -17.10
N LEU A 443 30.69 -24.09 -17.65
CA LEU A 443 30.45 -22.88 -16.87
C LEU A 443 29.16 -22.99 -16.02
N ARG A 444 28.13 -23.68 -16.52
CA ARG A 444 26.92 -23.99 -15.75
C ARG A 444 27.23 -24.79 -14.50
N ARG A 445 28.09 -25.81 -14.59
CA ARG A 445 28.52 -26.61 -13.43
C ARG A 445 29.30 -25.74 -12.43
N ASP A 446 30.20 -24.89 -12.91
CA ASP A 446 31.01 -24.04 -12.05
C ASP A 446 30.17 -22.95 -11.36
N ALA A 447 29.19 -22.38 -12.06
CA ALA A 447 28.18 -21.48 -11.51
C ALA A 447 27.30 -22.15 -10.44
N LEU A 448 26.90 -23.40 -10.65
CA LEU A 448 26.15 -24.18 -9.64
C LEU A 448 27.00 -24.45 -8.39
N ALA A 449 28.29 -24.75 -8.57
CA ALA A 449 29.22 -24.91 -7.45
C ALA A 449 29.40 -23.59 -6.69
N TRP A 450 29.50 -22.46 -7.39
CA TRP A 450 29.52 -21.12 -6.79
C TRP A 450 28.24 -20.86 -5.97
N MET A 451 27.05 -21.12 -6.53
CA MET A 451 25.78 -20.94 -5.80
C MET A 451 25.72 -21.78 -4.51
N LYS A 452 26.26 -23.00 -4.56
CA LYS A 452 26.35 -23.88 -3.39
C LYS A 452 27.21 -23.25 -2.30
N ALA A 453 28.41 -22.80 -2.65
CA ALA A 453 29.33 -22.14 -1.74
C ALA A 453 28.74 -20.83 -1.16
N GLU A 454 28.06 -20.05 -2.01
CA GLU A 454 27.41 -18.79 -1.60
C GLU A 454 26.32 -19.06 -0.56
N ARG A 455 25.44 -20.04 -0.80
CA ARG A 455 24.39 -20.42 0.16
C ARG A 455 24.98 -20.97 1.47
N GLU A 456 26.06 -21.73 1.40
CA GLU A 456 26.74 -22.27 2.60
C GLU A 456 27.37 -21.17 3.44
N GLY A 457 27.99 -20.17 2.81
CA GLY A 457 28.60 -19.03 3.51
C GLY A 457 27.59 -17.98 3.99
N PHE A 458 26.49 -17.81 3.26
CA PHE A 458 25.51 -16.74 3.47
C PHE A 458 24.06 -17.26 3.34
N PRO A 459 23.61 -18.17 4.22
CA PRO A 459 22.29 -18.78 4.13
C PRO A 459 21.15 -17.75 4.21
N PRO A 460 20.30 -17.61 3.16
CA PRO A 460 19.18 -16.65 3.15
C PRO A 460 18.19 -16.83 4.31
N GLU A 461 18.09 -18.02 4.88
CA GLU A 461 17.24 -18.35 6.03
C GLU A 461 17.81 -17.88 7.39
N GLN A 462 19.03 -17.33 7.43
CA GLN A 462 19.71 -16.93 8.65
C GLN A 462 20.35 -15.53 8.57
N VAL A 463 20.82 -15.13 7.39
CA VAL A 463 21.49 -13.85 7.19
C VAL A 463 20.47 -12.77 6.81
N THR A 464 20.50 -11.65 7.52
CA THR A 464 19.60 -10.51 7.25
C THR A 464 20.14 -9.63 6.13
N GLN A 465 21.43 -9.32 6.17
CA GLN A 465 22.14 -8.50 5.19
C GLN A 465 23.58 -8.96 5.09
N LEU A 466 24.15 -8.92 3.89
CA LEU A 466 25.57 -9.17 3.66
C LEU A 466 26.42 -8.02 4.21
N GLU A 467 27.57 -8.37 4.76
CA GLU A 467 28.58 -7.39 5.18
C GLU A 467 29.19 -6.75 3.93
N TYR A 468 29.04 -5.43 3.78
CA TYR A 468 29.52 -4.76 2.58
C TYR A 468 31.04 -4.76 2.42
N THR A 469 31.83 -5.04 3.47
CA THR A 469 33.30 -5.09 3.40
C THR A 469 33.82 -6.49 3.04
N LYS A 470 32.96 -7.50 3.01
CA LYS A 470 33.33 -8.89 2.82
C LYS A 470 33.10 -9.31 1.37
N GLY A 471 34.11 -9.93 0.76
CA GLY A 471 34.05 -10.41 -0.62
C GLY A 471 34.78 -9.52 -1.63
N ALA A 472 34.82 -9.97 -2.89
CA ALA A 472 35.47 -9.22 -3.96
C ALA A 472 34.69 -7.94 -4.29
N ARG A 473 35.43 -6.84 -4.49
CA ARG A 473 34.87 -5.51 -4.76
C ARG A 473 34.36 -5.38 -6.19
N ARG A 474 33.18 -4.78 -6.34
CA ARG A 474 32.51 -4.59 -7.63
C ARG A 474 32.87 -3.26 -8.30
N GLU A 475 33.40 -2.30 -7.57
CA GLU A 475 33.51 -0.93 -8.07
C GLU A 475 34.57 -0.77 -9.16
N LEU A 476 34.26 0.05 -10.17
CA LEU A 476 35.21 0.37 -11.23
C LEU A 476 36.45 1.07 -10.70
N TYR A 477 36.24 2.03 -9.79
CA TYR A 477 37.31 2.81 -9.21
C TYR A 477 37.79 2.14 -7.91
N PRO A 478 39.11 2.13 -7.64
CA PRO A 478 39.63 1.60 -6.39
C PRO A 478 39.04 2.36 -5.20
N ILE A 479 38.44 1.60 -4.29
CA ILE A 479 37.86 2.08 -3.03
C ILE A 479 38.81 1.82 -1.84
N ASP A 480 39.98 1.24 -2.11
CA ASP A 480 41.05 0.94 -1.15
C ASP A 480 41.74 2.18 -0.57
N ASN A 481 41.25 3.39 -0.87
CA ASN A 481 41.66 4.62 -0.20
C ASN A 481 41.35 4.50 1.31
N PRO A 482 42.36 4.54 2.20
CA PRO A 482 42.15 4.45 3.64
C PRO A 482 41.22 5.53 4.20
N ALA A 483 41.16 6.71 3.56
CA ALA A 483 40.23 7.77 3.92
C ALA A 483 38.78 7.37 3.65
N TYR A 484 38.52 6.70 2.53
CA TYR A 484 37.20 6.16 2.22
C TYR A 484 36.80 5.07 3.21
N ILE A 485 37.68 4.10 3.47
CA ILE A 485 37.40 3.04 4.44
C ILE A 485 37.12 3.64 5.83
N ALA A 486 37.88 4.67 6.23
CA ALA A 486 37.66 5.38 7.47
C ALA A 486 36.32 6.13 7.48
N GLN A 487 35.96 6.80 6.39
CA GLN A 487 34.69 7.49 6.25
C GLN A 487 33.50 6.51 6.25
N GLN A 488 33.65 5.36 5.60
CA GLN A 488 32.66 4.28 5.60
C GLN A 488 32.44 3.74 7.02
N LYS A 489 33.54 3.47 7.75
CA LYS A 489 33.48 3.11 9.18
C LYS A 489 32.87 4.22 10.03
N GLN A 490 33.11 5.49 9.70
CA GLN A 490 32.45 6.61 10.37
C GLN A 490 30.95 6.64 10.09
N PHE A 491 30.51 6.35 8.86
CA PHE A 491 29.09 6.23 8.53
C PHE A 491 28.42 5.08 9.28
N GLU A 492 29.07 3.90 9.37
CA GLU A 492 28.62 2.79 10.23
C GLU A 492 28.48 3.24 11.68
N ALA A 493 29.54 3.83 12.24
CA ALA A 493 29.62 4.21 13.64
C ALA A 493 28.60 5.29 14.01
N ARG A 494 28.26 6.18 13.06
CA ARG A 494 27.24 7.21 13.24
C ARG A 494 25.82 6.71 12.97
N GLY A 495 25.64 5.44 12.59
CA GLY A 495 24.34 4.89 12.20
C GLY A 495 23.75 5.50 10.94
N TYR A 496 24.52 6.30 10.19
CA TYR A 496 24.06 6.95 8.97
C TYR A 496 24.00 5.92 7.83
N ARG A 497 22.80 5.67 7.30
CA ARG A 497 22.49 5.23 5.92
C ARG A 497 23.32 4.06 5.33
N GLY A 498 23.82 3.15 6.16
CA GLY A 498 24.52 1.94 5.72
C GLY A 498 24.06 0.66 6.44
N HIS A 499 23.71 0.76 7.72
CA HIS A 499 23.18 -0.36 8.52
C HIS A 499 22.04 0.02 9.47
N GLY A 500 22.03 1.23 10.03
CA GLY A 500 20.97 1.69 10.95
C GLY A 500 19.62 1.95 10.29
N ASP A 501 19.63 2.32 9.02
CA ASP A 501 18.43 2.66 8.26
C ASP A 501 17.81 1.47 7.51
N ASN A 502 18.55 0.36 7.32
CA ASN A 502 18.02 -0.81 6.66
C ASN A 502 16.86 -1.40 7.47
N LEU A 503 15.67 -1.45 6.87
CA LEU A 503 14.43 -1.95 7.49
C LEU A 503 14.67 -3.30 8.18
N HIS A 504 15.31 -4.25 7.49
CA HIS A 504 15.49 -5.63 7.93
C HIS A 504 16.41 -5.72 9.15
N LEU A 505 17.52 -4.99 9.15
CA LEU A 505 18.44 -4.95 10.31
C LEU A 505 17.79 -4.29 11.52
N ARG A 506 17.11 -3.15 11.31
CA ARG A 506 16.45 -2.41 12.40
C ARG A 506 15.37 -3.23 13.08
N LEU A 507 14.56 -3.92 12.28
CA LEU A 507 13.47 -4.76 12.78
C LEU A 507 13.89 -6.19 13.13
N LYS A 508 15.13 -6.57 12.83
CA LYS A 508 15.66 -7.94 13.00
C LYS A 508 14.79 -8.99 12.31
N ILE A 509 14.37 -8.70 11.08
CA ILE A 509 13.58 -9.59 10.23
C ILE A 509 14.38 -9.96 8.99
N LEU A 510 14.11 -11.13 8.40
CA LEU A 510 14.75 -11.56 7.16
C LEU A 510 14.02 -10.95 5.94
N PRO A 511 14.73 -10.55 4.87
CA PRO A 511 14.11 -10.07 3.63
C PRO A 511 13.18 -11.09 2.95
N LEU A 512 12.06 -10.64 2.38
CA LEU A 512 11.13 -11.50 1.62
C LEU A 512 11.79 -12.13 0.38
N GLU A 513 12.73 -11.42 -0.22
CA GLU A 513 13.54 -11.87 -1.36
C GLU A 513 14.26 -13.18 -1.07
N ASN A 514 14.61 -13.45 0.20
CA ASN A 514 15.23 -14.71 0.60
C ASN A 514 14.35 -15.93 0.31
N VAL A 515 13.02 -15.79 0.34
CA VAL A 515 12.11 -16.88 -0.07
C VAL A 515 12.27 -17.18 -1.56
N THR A 516 12.34 -16.12 -2.38
CA THR A 516 12.55 -16.25 -3.83
C THR A 516 13.92 -16.87 -4.14
N ALA A 517 14.95 -16.50 -3.39
CA ALA A 517 16.29 -17.06 -3.51
C ALA A 517 16.34 -18.55 -3.15
N LEU A 518 15.68 -18.96 -2.07
CA LEU A 518 15.57 -20.36 -1.68
C LEU A 518 14.84 -21.17 -2.75
N THR A 519 13.75 -20.64 -3.32
CA THR A 519 13.06 -21.28 -4.45
C THR A 519 14.00 -21.46 -5.65
N ALA A 520 14.70 -20.41 -6.05
CA ALA A 520 15.65 -20.45 -7.16
C ALA A 520 16.77 -21.48 -6.93
N TRP A 521 17.29 -21.55 -5.69
CA TRP A 521 18.27 -22.56 -5.29
C TRP A 521 17.72 -23.99 -5.42
N TYR A 522 16.60 -24.30 -4.76
CA TYR A 522 16.09 -25.68 -4.71
C TYR A 522 15.57 -26.19 -6.05
N GLU A 523 15.07 -25.31 -6.91
CA GLU A 523 14.70 -25.68 -8.28
C GLU A 523 15.90 -26.05 -9.15
N THR A 524 17.06 -25.49 -8.82
CA THR A 524 18.29 -25.68 -9.57
C THR A 524 19.12 -26.84 -9.03
N ALA A 525 19.42 -26.79 -7.72
CA ALA A 525 20.30 -27.74 -7.05
C ALA A 525 19.58 -29.02 -6.60
N GLY A 526 18.25 -29.02 -6.64
CA GLY A 526 17.42 -30.09 -6.07
C GLY A 526 17.21 -29.91 -4.57
N LYS A 527 16.22 -30.64 -4.04
CA LYS A 527 15.90 -30.68 -2.59
C LYS A 527 17.07 -31.30 -1.81
N ASP A 528 17.44 -30.67 -0.70
CA ASP A 528 18.35 -31.21 0.30
C ASP A 528 17.70 -31.20 1.70
N GLU A 529 18.40 -31.73 2.71
CA GLU A 529 17.94 -31.84 4.10
C GLU A 529 17.74 -30.49 4.80
N ARG A 530 18.28 -29.39 4.25
CA ARG A 530 18.12 -28.05 4.81
C ARG A 530 16.78 -27.42 4.44
N LEU A 531 16.00 -28.03 3.53
CA LEU A 531 14.67 -27.53 3.19
C LEU A 531 13.71 -27.86 4.33
N SER A 532 13.45 -26.87 5.17
CA SER A 532 12.40 -26.92 6.18
C SER A 532 11.38 -25.81 5.94
N TRP A 533 10.10 -26.14 6.13
CA TRP A 533 9.03 -25.16 6.13
C TRP A 533 9.22 -24.11 7.23
N ASP A 534 9.76 -24.48 8.39
CA ASP A 534 9.99 -23.55 9.50
C ASP A 534 10.98 -22.44 9.11
N ALA A 535 11.98 -22.76 8.29
CA ALA A 535 12.94 -21.79 7.78
C ALA A 535 12.27 -20.77 6.84
N VAL A 536 11.35 -21.23 5.98
CA VAL A 536 10.55 -20.36 5.10
C VAL A 536 9.57 -19.53 5.92
N GLN A 537 8.91 -20.14 6.91
CA GLN A 537 7.96 -19.46 7.79
C GLN A 537 8.64 -18.36 8.61
N LYS A 538 9.87 -18.58 9.09
CA LYS A 538 10.67 -17.56 9.80
C LYS A 538 10.86 -16.29 8.97
N ILE A 539 10.96 -16.41 7.64
CA ILE A 539 11.06 -15.27 6.73
C ILE A 539 9.68 -14.63 6.51
N LEU A 540 8.65 -15.42 6.23
CA LEU A 540 7.31 -14.90 5.85
C LEU A 540 6.51 -14.32 7.02
N GLU A 541 6.54 -14.98 8.17
CA GLU A 541 5.64 -14.72 9.29
C GLU A 541 5.65 -13.25 9.79
N PRO A 542 6.81 -12.57 9.91
CA PRO A 542 6.83 -11.15 10.27
C PRO A 542 6.00 -10.26 9.36
N TYR A 543 5.94 -10.57 8.06
CA TYR A 543 5.18 -9.84 7.06
C TYR A 543 3.72 -10.26 7.06
N LEU A 544 3.43 -11.57 7.09
CA LEU A 544 2.05 -12.08 7.09
C LEU A 544 1.26 -11.61 8.33
N ARG A 545 1.90 -11.47 9.49
CA ARG A 545 1.27 -10.93 10.72
C ARG A 545 0.88 -9.45 10.62
N ARG A 546 1.39 -8.74 9.60
CA ARG A 546 1.07 -7.34 9.32
C ARG A 546 0.07 -7.16 8.21
N LEU A 547 -0.44 -8.24 7.60
CA LEU A 547 -1.47 -8.10 6.59
C LEU A 547 -2.68 -7.36 7.16
N ASP A 548 -3.11 -6.31 6.46
CA ASP A 548 -4.32 -5.54 6.77
C ASP A 548 -5.47 -6.05 5.89
N TRP A 549 -6.63 -6.29 6.50
CA TRP A 549 -7.77 -6.87 5.79
C TRP A 549 -8.25 -5.96 4.64
N ALA A 550 -8.37 -4.65 4.88
CA ALA A 550 -8.96 -3.72 3.91
C ALA A 550 -8.06 -3.48 2.70
N SER A 551 -6.77 -3.24 2.94
CA SER A 551 -5.79 -3.01 1.88
C SER A 551 -5.32 -4.30 1.21
N LEU A 552 -5.50 -5.47 1.85
CA LEU A 552 -4.85 -6.75 1.51
C LEU A 552 -3.30 -6.71 1.57
N GLY A 553 -2.73 -5.53 1.77
CA GLY A 553 -1.29 -5.28 1.87
C GLY A 553 -0.87 -5.35 3.32
N TYR A 554 0.11 -4.53 3.71
CA TYR A 554 0.60 -4.50 5.08
C TYR A 554 0.29 -3.19 5.79
N VAL A 555 0.11 -3.26 7.10
CA VAL A 555 0.26 -2.11 8.01
C VAL A 555 1.69 -1.59 7.90
N SER A 556 1.87 -0.28 7.71
CA SER A 556 3.18 0.35 7.50
C SER A 556 4.12 0.07 8.67
N TRP A 557 5.38 -0.25 8.41
CA TRP A 557 6.33 -0.53 9.49
C TRP A 557 6.70 0.76 10.23
N GLU A 558 6.71 0.69 11.55
CA GLU A 558 7.00 1.83 12.43
C GLU A 558 8.50 2.14 12.50
N VAL A 559 9.10 2.49 11.36
CA VAL A 559 10.52 2.83 11.27
C VAL A 559 10.71 4.23 10.73
N ASP A 560 11.35 5.05 11.55
CA ASP A 560 11.85 6.37 11.20
C ASP A 560 13.17 6.18 10.43
N VAL A 561 13.05 5.70 9.18
CA VAL A 561 14.20 5.42 8.31
C VAL A 561 13.94 5.94 6.89
N ALA A 562 14.96 6.58 6.31
CA ALA A 562 14.97 6.97 4.90
C ALA A 562 14.85 5.78 3.94
N ASP A 563 15.04 4.53 4.41
CA ASP A 563 14.83 3.31 3.61
C ASP A 563 13.40 2.77 3.68
N ALA A 564 12.57 3.29 4.59
CA ALA A 564 11.18 2.87 4.73
C ALA A 564 10.44 3.14 3.41
N TYR A 565 10.92 4.07 2.62
CA TYR A 565 10.40 4.45 1.30
C TYR A 565 10.43 3.30 0.30
N TYR A 566 11.37 2.36 0.44
CA TYR A 566 11.51 1.23 -0.46
C TYR A 566 10.91 -0.05 0.10
N TYR A 567 10.75 -0.13 1.42
CA TYR A 567 10.33 -1.34 2.10
C TYR A 567 9.34 -1.01 3.20
N GLY A 568 8.25 -1.75 3.21
CA GLY A 568 7.33 -1.77 4.34
C GLY A 568 6.31 -0.64 4.36
N GLN A 569 6.04 0.01 3.24
CA GLN A 569 4.95 0.96 3.08
C GLN A 569 3.70 0.35 2.47
N GLY A 570 3.72 -0.93 2.07
CA GLY A 570 2.56 -1.62 1.47
C GLY A 570 2.22 -1.17 0.04
N GLY A 571 3.07 -0.36 -0.58
CA GLY A 571 2.92 0.08 -1.97
C GLY A 571 3.38 -0.96 -3.00
N VAL A 572 3.41 -0.55 -4.26
CA VAL A 572 3.69 -1.41 -5.42
C VAL A 572 4.96 -2.24 -5.28
N MET A 573 6.03 -1.69 -4.71
CA MET A 573 7.29 -2.41 -4.53
C MET A 573 7.20 -3.53 -3.49
N ASP A 574 6.53 -3.27 -2.36
CA ASP A 574 6.31 -4.28 -1.32
C ASP A 574 5.39 -5.39 -1.80
N ILE A 575 4.37 -5.04 -2.58
CA ILE A 575 3.45 -6.03 -3.14
C ILE A 575 4.15 -6.87 -4.20
N ASN A 576 5.03 -6.30 -5.03
CA ASN A 576 5.87 -7.08 -5.95
C ASN A 576 6.75 -8.11 -5.19
N ARG A 577 7.35 -7.71 -4.05
CA ARG A 577 8.13 -8.62 -3.18
C ARG A 577 7.29 -9.72 -2.58
N LEU A 578 6.14 -9.36 -1.98
CA LEU A 578 5.22 -10.32 -1.40
C LEU A 578 4.72 -11.32 -2.43
N TRP A 579 4.37 -10.83 -3.62
CA TRP A 579 3.92 -11.65 -4.74
C TRP A 579 4.98 -12.69 -5.11
N CYS A 580 6.24 -12.27 -5.29
CA CYS A 580 7.34 -13.18 -5.62
C CYS A 580 7.62 -14.18 -4.48
N ALA A 581 7.59 -13.71 -3.23
CA ALA A 581 7.83 -14.53 -2.05
C ALA A 581 6.73 -15.58 -1.84
N LEU A 582 5.44 -15.24 -2.00
CA LEU A 582 4.33 -16.18 -1.85
C LEU A 582 4.31 -17.24 -2.95
N ARG A 583 4.65 -16.86 -4.18
CA ARG A 583 4.91 -17.81 -5.26
C ARG A 583 6.00 -18.80 -4.86
N GLY A 584 7.15 -18.27 -4.40
CA GLY A 584 8.27 -19.10 -3.96
C GLY A 584 7.91 -20.01 -2.79
N ALA A 585 7.17 -19.48 -1.82
CA ALA A 585 6.70 -20.20 -0.64
C ALA A 585 5.77 -21.37 -0.99
N ALA A 586 4.83 -21.17 -1.93
CA ALA A 586 3.96 -22.25 -2.40
C ALA A 586 4.77 -23.41 -2.99
N ARG A 587 5.79 -23.12 -3.81
CA ARG A 587 6.69 -24.13 -4.37
C ARG A 587 7.54 -24.82 -3.31
N LEU A 588 8.08 -24.05 -2.36
CA LEU A 588 8.89 -24.58 -1.27
C LEU A 588 8.06 -25.46 -0.31
N ALA A 589 6.81 -25.08 -0.01
CA ALA A 589 5.89 -25.88 0.77
C ALA A 589 5.60 -27.24 0.09
N LYS A 590 5.35 -27.21 -1.22
CA LYS A 590 5.19 -28.42 -2.04
C LYS A 590 6.42 -29.32 -1.97
N LEU A 591 7.61 -28.74 -2.19
CA LEU A 591 8.88 -29.48 -2.10
C LEU A 591 9.15 -30.02 -0.69
N ALA A 592 8.75 -29.30 0.36
CA ALA A 592 8.85 -29.72 1.74
C ALA A 592 7.84 -30.80 2.12
N GLY A 593 6.81 -31.06 1.29
CA GLY A 593 5.74 -32.00 1.61
C GLY A 593 4.73 -31.46 2.62
N ASN A 594 4.52 -30.13 2.64
CA ASN A 594 3.56 -29.46 3.53
C ASN A 594 2.34 -28.95 2.73
N PRO A 595 1.29 -29.78 2.55
CA PRO A 595 0.13 -29.42 1.73
C PRO A 595 -0.73 -28.29 2.32
N GLU A 596 -0.77 -28.15 3.65
CA GLU A 596 -1.50 -27.06 4.31
C GLU A 596 -0.83 -25.71 4.01
N ALA A 597 0.49 -25.64 4.15
CA ALA A 597 1.28 -24.47 3.79
C ALA A 597 1.20 -24.16 2.29
N GLU A 598 1.23 -25.18 1.43
CA GLU A 598 1.08 -24.99 -0.02
C GLU A 598 -0.28 -24.35 -0.33
N THR A 599 -1.36 -24.89 0.23
CA THR A 599 -2.73 -24.37 0.04
C THR A 599 -2.84 -22.93 0.52
N MET A 600 -2.35 -22.63 1.73
CA MET A 600 -2.34 -21.28 2.28
C MET A 600 -1.55 -20.32 1.38
N CYS A 601 -0.33 -20.68 0.98
CA CYS A 601 0.52 -19.81 0.15
C CYS A 601 -0.04 -19.59 -1.24
N ARG A 602 -0.69 -20.58 -1.87
CA ARG A 602 -1.38 -20.42 -3.16
C ARG A 602 -2.57 -19.46 -3.06
N ALA A 603 -3.38 -19.56 -2.01
CA ALA A 603 -4.49 -18.65 -1.78
C ALA A 603 -4.02 -17.23 -1.46
N LEU A 604 -3.02 -17.08 -0.59
CA LEU A 604 -2.41 -15.78 -0.30
C LEU A 604 -1.75 -15.16 -1.55
N PHE A 605 -1.10 -15.98 -2.38
CA PHE A 605 -0.56 -15.54 -3.67
C PHE A 605 -1.65 -14.93 -4.55
N CYS A 606 -2.82 -15.56 -4.62
CA CYS A 606 -3.95 -15.04 -5.39
C CYS A 606 -4.47 -13.69 -4.85
N LYS A 607 -4.51 -13.52 -3.52
CA LYS A 607 -4.82 -12.22 -2.89
C LYS A 607 -3.79 -11.16 -3.26
N ALA A 608 -2.49 -11.49 -3.19
CA ALA A 608 -1.42 -10.57 -3.58
C ALA A 608 -1.47 -10.21 -5.08
N ALA A 609 -1.85 -11.16 -5.95
CA ALA A 609 -2.07 -10.91 -7.37
C ALA A 609 -3.25 -9.97 -7.62
N ALA A 610 -4.39 -10.20 -6.96
CA ALA A 610 -5.55 -9.31 -7.03
C ALA A 610 -5.22 -7.90 -6.52
N LEU A 611 -4.47 -7.81 -5.42
CA LEU A 611 -3.98 -6.53 -4.90
C LEU A 611 -3.06 -5.81 -5.90
N ARG A 612 -2.09 -6.53 -6.49
CA ARG A 612 -1.18 -5.93 -7.46
C ARG A 612 -1.92 -5.40 -8.69
N PHE A 613 -2.94 -6.13 -9.13
CA PHE A 613 -3.86 -5.68 -10.17
C PHE A 613 -4.63 -4.42 -9.75
N ALA A 614 -5.23 -4.42 -8.56
CA ALA A 614 -5.98 -3.29 -8.02
C ALA A 614 -5.12 -2.02 -7.91
N ILE A 615 -3.87 -2.14 -7.43
CA ILE A 615 -2.90 -1.04 -7.39
C ILE A 615 -2.68 -0.44 -8.79
N GLY A 616 -2.54 -1.28 -9.81
CA GLY A 616 -2.37 -0.83 -11.20
C GLY A 616 -3.62 -0.13 -11.77
N ARG A 617 -4.80 -0.39 -11.21
CA ARG A 617 -6.09 0.19 -11.62
C ARG A 617 -6.60 1.25 -10.65
N TYR A 618 -5.81 1.63 -9.65
CA TYR A 618 -6.26 2.51 -8.58
C TYR A 618 -6.56 3.92 -9.09
N ALA A 619 -5.73 4.45 -10.00
CA ALA A 619 -6.00 5.74 -10.66
C ALA A 619 -7.35 5.72 -11.40
N ASP A 620 -7.64 4.67 -12.16
CA ASP A 620 -8.92 4.49 -12.85
C ASP A 620 -10.10 4.52 -11.89
N TYR A 621 -9.97 3.87 -10.72
CA TYR A 621 -10.98 3.92 -9.67
C TYR A 621 -11.21 5.36 -9.17
N LEU A 622 -10.14 6.14 -8.95
CA LEU A 622 -10.29 7.53 -8.49
C LEU A 622 -11.09 8.39 -9.50
N TYR A 623 -10.85 8.23 -10.80
CA TYR A 623 -11.62 8.92 -11.83
C TYR A 623 -13.05 8.38 -11.95
N ALA A 624 -13.23 7.05 -11.97
CA ALA A 624 -14.54 6.41 -12.10
C ALA A 624 -15.46 6.72 -10.91
N SER A 625 -14.88 6.92 -9.72
CA SER A 625 -15.60 7.32 -8.51
C SER A 625 -15.77 8.83 -8.38
N GLY A 626 -15.22 9.65 -9.28
CA GLY A 626 -15.29 11.12 -9.18
C GLY A 626 -14.54 11.71 -7.99
N ILE A 627 -13.65 10.94 -7.33
CA ILE A 627 -12.70 11.48 -6.35
C ILE A 627 -11.67 12.34 -7.09
N LYS A 628 -11.21 11.87 -8.25
CA LYS A 628 -10.45 12.65 -9.23
C LYS A 628 -11.33 13.01 -10.42
N GLU A 629 -11.07 14.15 -11.02
CA GLU A 629 -11.65 14.63 -12.26
C GLU A 629 -10.54 15.01 -13.24
N LEU A 630 -10.83 14.90 -14.54
CA LEU A 630 -9.90 15.39 -15.54
C LEU A 630 -9.83 16.93 -15.47
N PRO A 631 -8.63 17.51 -15.57
CA PRO A 631 -8.49 18.95 -15.61
C PRO A 631 -9.19 19.51 -16.86
N LYS A 632 -9.87 20.65 -16.70
CA LYS A 632 -10.52 21.34 -17.83
C LYS A 632 -9.50 21.81 -18.87
N ASP A 633 -8.31 22.15 -18.41
CA ASP A 633 -7.16 22.47 -19.24
C ASP A 633 -6.15 21.31 -19.21
N PRO A 634 -5.93 20.59 -20.32
CA PRO A 634 -4.95 19.52 -20.36
C PRO A 634 -3.53 19.98 -19.99
N ALA A 635 -3.20 21.25 -20.21
CA ALA A 635 -1.90 21.83 -19.86
C ALA A 635 -1.85 22.42 -18.44
N PHE A 636 -2.84 22.15 -17.58
CA PHE A 636 -2.90 22.73 -16.24
C PHE A 636 -1.60 22.50 -15.45
N LEU A 637 -1.00 21.32 -15.55
CA LEU A 637 0.23 20.98 -14.84
C LEU A 637 1.43 21.80 -15.30
N LEU A 638 1.56 22.03 -16.61
CA LEU A 638 2.57 22.93 -17.17
C LEU A 638 2.35 24.37 -16.72
N LYS A 639 1.10 24.83 -16.66
CA LYS A 639 0.77 26.18 -16.17
C LYS A 639 1.08 26.34 -14.69
N LEU A 640 0.78 25.32 -13.89
CA LEU A 640 1.15 25.26 -12.48
C LEU A 640 2.67 25.28 -12.34
N GLY A 641 3.41 24.50 -13.12
CA GLY A 641 4.87 24.50 -13.09
C GLY A 641 5.54 25.84 -13.45
N ARG A 642 4.83 26.81 -14.05
CA ARG A 642 5.42 28.11 -14.43
C ARG A 642 5.86 28.90 -13.20
N GLY A 643 7.16 29.09 -13.06
CA GLY A 643 7.77 29.88 -11.98
C GLY A 643 8.38 29.05 -10.86
N LEU A 644 8.24 27.73 -10.90
CA LEU A 644 8.95 26.85 -9.99
C LEU A 644 10.38 26.59 -10.49
N PRO A 645 11.35 26.41 -9.57
CA PRO A 645 12.67 25.94 -9.95
C PRO A 645 12.53 24.64 -10.75
N PRO A 646 13.19 24.50 -11.92
CA PRO A 646 13.09 23.29 -12.74
C PRO A 646 13.30 22.02 -11.92
N ALA A 647 14.27 22.01 -11.01
CA ALA A 647 14.57 20.89 -10.13
C ALA A 647 13.38 20.38 -9.29
N ARG A 648 12.37 21.21 -8.98
CA ARG A 648 11.17 20.81 -8.22
C ARG A 648 9.97 20.44 -9.10
N ALA A 649 10.03 20.77 -10.38
CA ALA A 649 8.95 20.54 -11.35
C ALA A 649 9.17 19.28 -12.21
N LEU A 650 10.31 18.57 -12.08
CA LEU A 650 10.84 17.68 -13.11
C LEU A 650 10.62 16.18 -12.96
N ASN A 651 9.78 15.69 -12.03
CA ASN A 651 9.39 14.27 -12.07
C ASN A 651 8.68 13.90 -13.39
N LEU A 652 8.23 12.65 -13.56
CA LEU A 652 7.53 12.13 -14.74
C LEU A 652 6.15 12.80 -15.01
N TYR A 653 6.10 14.12 -15.14
CA TYR A 653 4.89 14.94 -15.23
C TYR A 653 4.15 14.73 -16.55
N THR A 654 2.85 15.01 -16.57
CA THR A 654 2.06 14.94 -17.80
C THR A 654 2.01 16.33 -18.44
N ASP A 655 2.58 16.48 -19.63
CA ASP A 655 2.52 17.71 -20.43
C ASP A 655 1.10 18.06 -20.88
N SER A 656 0.29 17.03 -21.16
CA SER A 656 -1.09 17.15 -21.58
C SER A 656 -1.99 16.05 -21.01
N TRP A 657 -2.79 16.40 -20.00
CA TRP A 657 -3.72 15.49 -19.33
C TRP A 657 -5.07 15.44 -20.04
N LYS A 658 -5.19 14.59 -21.07
CA LYS A 658 -6.40 14.50 -21.91
C LYS A 658 -7.35 13.39 -21.47
N SER A 659 -6.82 12.42 -20.75
CA SER A 659 -7.48 11.17 -20.42
C SER A 659 -6.98 10.66 -19.07
N ARG A 660 -7.69 9.71 -18.49
CA ARG A 660 -7.26 9.08 -17.23
C ARG A 660 -6.01 8.22 -17.43
N GLU A 661 -5.80 7.73 -18.65
CA GLU A 661 -4.64 6.94 -19.06
C GLU A 661 -3.33 7.77 -19.03
N ASP A 662 -3.44 9.10 -18.93
CA ASP A 662 -2.31 10.00 -18.72
C ASP A 662 -1.86 10.07 -17.24
N ASP A 663 -2.66 9.56 -16.31
CA ASP A 663 -2.33 9.41 -14.88
C ASP A 663 -1.51 8.13 -14.66
N ILE A 664 -0.19 8.27 -14.76
CA ILE A 664 0.74 7.14 -14.57
C ILE A 664 1.12 6.90 -13.10
N GLN A 665 0.54 7.66 -12.16
CA GLN A 665 0.89 7.55 -10.74
C GLN A 665 0.57 6.14 -10.23
N GLN A 666 1.46 5.59 -9.41
CA GLN A 666 1.30 4.28 -8.77
C GLN A 666 1.07 4.46 -7.28
N VAL A 667 0.39 3.50 -6.65
CA VAL A 667 0.31 3.44 -5.18
C VAL A 667 1.69 3.07 -4.64
N ILE A 668 2.49 4.06 -4.22
CA ILE A 668 3.86 3.86 -3.70
C ILE A 668 3.89 3.58 -2.21
N ALA A 669 2.84 3.96 -1.48
CA ALA A 669 2.60 3.58 -0.09
C ALA A 669 1.09 3.34 0.10
N MET A 670 0.76 2.38 0.94
CA MET A 670 -0.59 2.06 1.37
C MET A 670 -0.55 1.32 2.70
N ASP A 671 -1.30 1.84 3.66
CA ASP A 671 -1.36 1.30 5.02
C ASP A 671 -2.77 1.47 5.61
N GLU A 672 -2.90 1.36 6.94
CA GLU A 672 -4.16 1.56 7.65
C GLU A 672 -4.69 3.01 7.59
N PHE A 673 -3.86 3.98 7.18
CA PHE A 673 -4.20 5.39 7.12
C PHE A 673 -4.61 5.85 5.73
N GLY A 674 -4.10 5.25 4.67
CA GLY A 674 -4.60 5.52 3.32
C GLY A 674 -3.74 4.97 2.21
N THR A 675 -3.77 5.66 1.07
CA THR A 675 -2.93 5.39 -0.09
C THR A 675 -2.17 6.65 -0.48
N LEU A 676 -0.95 6.45 -0.97
CA LEU A 676 -0.11 7.50 -1.53
C LEU A 676 0.20 7.15 -2.98
N LEU A 677 -0.12 8.07 -3.89
CA LEU A 677 0.17 7.96 -5.30
C LEU A 677 1.38 8.81 -5.68
N HIS A 678 2.29 8.23 -6.44
CA HIS A 678 3.44 8.92 -6.99
C HIS A 678 3.96 8.16 -8.21
N GLU A 679 4.61 8.85 -9.13
CA GLU A 679 5.33 8.24 -10.25
C GLU A 679 6.65 7.57 -9.80
N THR A 680 7.26 7.96 -8.69
CA THR A 680 8.55 7.45 -8.17
C THR A 680 8.45 7.09 -6.70
N ALA A 681 9.29 6.20 -6.21
CA ALA A 681 9.47 5.91 -4.79
C ALA A 681 10.81 6.50 -4.31
N GLY A 682 10.88 6.97 -3.07
CA GLY A 682 12.11 7.51 -2.48
C GLY A 682 11.95 8.92 -1.88
N THR A 683 13.07 9.45 -1.40
CA THR A 683 13.22 10.81 -0.85
C THR A 683 13.60 11.82 -1.95
N PHE A 684 13.54 13.13 -1.64
CA PHE A 684 13.89 14.25 -2.55
C PHE A 684 15.19 14.03 -3.36
N ASP A 685 16.18 13.36 -2.77
CA ASP A 685 17.52 13.09 -3.33
C ASP A 685 17.63 11.74 -4.08
N ARG A 686 16.64 10.85 -3.98
CA ARG A 686 16.75 9.43 -4.42
C ARG A 686 15.47 8.89 -5.04
N ASN A 687 14.87 9.61 -5.97
CA ASN A 687 13.69 9.10 -6.68
C ASN A 687 14.07 7.92 -7.58
N GLN A 688 13.55 6.73 -7.27
CA GLN A 688 13.61 5.54 -8.11
C GLN A 688 12.24 5.29 -8.76
N LEU A 689 12.23 4.58 -9.89
CA LEU A 689 10.98 4.08 -10.44
C LEU A 689 10.37 3.04 -9.49
N ALA A 690 9.08 3.17 -9.18
CA ALA A 690 8.39 2.30 -8.23
C ALA A 690 7.77 1.05 -8.90
N SER A 691 7.34 1.19 -10.16
CA SER A 691 6.36 0.28 -10.78
C SER A 691 6.78 -1.18 -10.90
N PHE A 692 8.09 -1.43 -11.01
CA PHE A 692 8.62 -2.70 -11.53
C PHE A 692 9.60 -3.39 -10.58
N ARG A 693 10.01 -2.79 -9.45
CA ARG A 693 10.94 -3.41 -8.50
C ARG A 693 10.21 -4.20 -7.41
N PRO A 694 10.73 -5.38 -7.01
CA PRO A 694 11.56 -6.27 -7.82
C PRO A 694 10.74 -6.89 -8.96
N MET A 695 11.40 -7.22 -10.07
CA MET A 695 10.80 -7.94 -11.19
C MET A 695 11.27 -9.39 -11.24
N SER A 696 10.32 -10.31 -11.42
CA SER A 696 10.57 -11.68 -11.88
C SER A 696 9.94 -11.87 -13.27
N PRO A 697 10.39 -12.83 -14.08
CA PRO A 697 9.72 -13.15 -15.33
C PRO A 697 8.23 -13.41 -15.16
N GLU A 698 7.84 -14.14 -14.11
CA GLU A 698 6.45 -14.50 -13.83
C GLU A 698 5.60 -13.29 -13.46
N LEU A 699 6.16 -12.36 -12.67
CA LEU A 699 5.51 -11.08 -12.41
C LEU A 699 5.40 -10.25 -13.71
N GLY A 700 6.43 -10.24 -14.55
CA GLY A 700 6.40 -9.59 -15.87
C GLY A 700 5.29 -10.15 -16.76
N ARG A 701 5.12 -11.47 -16.81
CA ARG A 701 4.01 -12.13 -17.50
C ARG A 701 2.66 -11.72 -16.92
N PHE A 702 2.51 -11.73 -15.60
CA PHE A 702 1.29 -11.31 -14.92
C PHE A 702 0.90 -9.88 -15.29
N LEU A 703 1.87 -8.95 -15.24
CA LEU A 703 1.66 -7.56 -15.64
C LEU A 703 1.34 -7.45 -17.13
N GLY A 704 1.95 -8.28 -17.99
CA GLY A 704 1.65 -8.35 -19.42
C GLY A 704 0.26 -8.89 -19.74
N ASP A 705 -0.26 -9.81 -18.93
CA ASP A 705 -1.59 -10.40 -19.10
C ASP A 705 -2.70 -9.46 -18.58
N PHE A 706 -2.45 -8.68 -17.51
CA PHE A 706 -3.50 -7.92 -16.83
C PHE A 706 -3.33 -6.38 -16.79
N LEU A 707 -2.11 -5.86 -16.93
CA LEU A 707 -1.79 -4.43 -16.73
C LEU A 707 -0.90 -3.87 -17.86
N ARG A 708 -0.96 -4.48 -19.06
CA ARG A 708 -0.07 -4.13 -20.17
C ARG A 708 -0.19 -2.68 -20.59
N SER A 709 -1.41 -2.14 -20.66
CA SER A 709 -1.69 -0.75 -21.05
C SER A 709 -1.06 0.26 -20.10
N GLU A 710 -1.24 0.02 -18.80
CA GLU A 710 -0.77 0.85 -17.69
C GLU A 710 0.76 0.83 -17.64
N CYS A 711 1.35 -0.37 -17.75
CA CYS A 711 2.80 -0.53 -17.81
C CYS A 711 3.38 0.16 -19.06
N ALA A 712 2.72 0.06 -20.21
CA ALA A 712 3.15 0.73 -21.44
C ALA A 712 3.06 2.26 -21.32
N ALA A 713 2.01 2.80 -20.68
CA ALA A 713 1.87 4.23 -20.42
C ALA A 713 3.00 4.74 -19.52
N TYR A 714 3.31 4.00 -18.45
CA TYR A 714 4.42 4.33 -17.56
C TYR A 714 5.78 4.29 -18.28
N VAL A 715 6.07 3.24 -19.06
CA VAL A 715 7.32 3.13 -19.84
C VAL A 715 7.44 4.27 -20.86
N ARG A 716 6.38 4.58 -21.61
CA ARG A 716 6.38 5.72 -22.56
C ARG A 716 6.66 7.04 -21.85
N ARG A 717 6.13 7.21 -20.64
CA ARG A 717 6.40 8.42 -19.85
C ARG A 717 7.87 8.50 -19.45
N VAL A 718 8.48 7.40 -18.99
CA VAL A 718 9.93 7.37 -18.72
C VAL A 718 10.72 7.70 -19.98
N GLU A 719 10.40 7.08 -21.13
CA GLU A 719 11.08 7.34 -22.40
C GLU A 719 10.95 8.79 -22.88
N HIS A 720 9.83 9.46 -22.59
CA HIS A 720 9.63 10.86 -22.91
C HIS A 720 10.53 11.79 -22.07
N PHE A 721 10.67 11.51 -20.77
CA PHE A 721 11.40 12.35 -19.82
C PHE A 721 12.90 12.05 -19.74
N ALA A 722 13.26 10.79 -19.95
CA ALA A 722 14.62 10.30 -19.95
C ALA A 722 14.84 9.47 -21.23
N PRO A 723 14.99 10.09 -22.42
CA PRO A 723 15.18 9.35 -23.67
C PRO A 723 16.46 8.49 -23.67
N ASP A 724 17.41 8.81 -22.79
CA ASP A 724 18.65 8.11 -22.50
C ASP A 724 18.58 7.22 -21.26
N TRP A 725 17.38 6.82 -20.80
CA TRP A 725 17.15 5.99 -19.61
C TRP A 725 17.97 4.71 -19.51
N TYR A 726 18.43 4.18 -20.65
CA TYR A 726 19.20 2.96 -20.75
C TYR A 726 20.72 3.18 -20.66
N ILE A 727 21.17 4.43 -20.83
CA ILE A 727 22.59 4.81 -20.79
C ILE A 727 23.03 4.98 -19.34
N ARG A 728 24.14 4.36 -18.97
CA ARG A 728 24.80 4.49 -17.68
C ARG A 728 25.24 5.94 -17.45
N TYR A 729 25.01 6.43 -16.23
CA TYR A 729 25.29 7.84 -15.85
C TYR A 729 24.58 8.88 -16.73
N SER A 730 23.49 8.51 -17.39
CA SER A 730 22.58 9.47 -18.03
C SER A 730 22.07 10.48 -17.01
N LEU A 731 21.78 11.69 -17.48
CA LEU A 731 21.26 12.76 -16.64
C LEU A 731 19.89 12.33 -16.11
N THR A 732 19.71 12.43 -14.80
CA THR A 732 18.40 12.15 -14.20
C THR A 732 17.45 13.32 -14.39
N CYS A 733 16.23 13.02 -14.79
CA CYS A 733 15.07 13.88 -14.62
C CYS A 733 14.33 13.58 -13.30
N LEU A 734 14.67 12.51 -12.59
CA LEU A 734 13.99 12.09 -11.36
C LEU A 734 14.62 12.79 -10.15
N GLY A 735 13.84 13.66 -9.49
CA GLY A 735 14.27 14.38 -8.28
C GLY A 735 15.09 15.66 -8.53
N SER A 736 15.39 16.39 -7.46
CA SER A 736 16.02 17.72 -7.52
C SER A 736 17.53 17.74 -7.34
N GLU A 737 18.11 16.69 -6.75
CA GLU A 737 19.51 16.69 -6.27
C GLU A 737 20.35 15.50 -6.80
N ALA A 738 19.74 14.60 -7.56
CA ALA A 738 20.47 13.55 -8.24
C ALA A 738 21.02 14.07 -9.58
N TYR A 739 22.26 13.71 -9.93
CA TYR A 739 22.87 14.08 -11.23
C TYR A 739 22.85 12.93 -12.25
N ALA A 740 22.61 11.70 -11.80
CA ALA A 740 22.61 10.50 -12.62
C ALA A 740 21.37 9.66 -12.34
N LEU A 741 20.80 9.03 -13.38
CA LEU A 741 19.69 8.09 -13.20
C LEU A 741 20.15 6.93 -12.31
N PRO A 742 19.32 6.51 -11.32
CA PRO A 742 19.59 5.30 -10.57
C PRO A 742 19.79 4.10 -11.51
N PHE A 743 20.82 3.31 -11.28
CA PHE A 743 21.19 2.17 -12.15
C PHE A 743 20.05 1.15 -12.27
N ASP A 744 19.22 1.00 -11.23
CA ASP A 744 18.06 0.14 -11.21
C ASP A 744 16.93 0.63 -12.14
N THR A 745 16.87 1.93 -12.46
CA THR A 745 15.91 2.49 -13.43
C THR A 745 16.09 1.84 -14.78
N SER A 746 17.32 1.78 -15.29
CA SER A 746 17.63 1.16 -16.58
C SER A 746 17.23 -0.32 -16.60
N TRP A 747 17.48 -1.04 -15.51
CA TRP A 747 17.15 -2.45 -15.35
C TRP A 747 15.64 -2.68 -15.34
N GLN A 748 14.90 -1.93 -14.51
CA GLN A 748 13.45 -2.04 -14.38
C GLN A 748 12.73 -1.79 -15.71
N VAL A 749 13.10 -0.72 -16.42
CA VAL A 749 12.49 -0.37 -17.72
C VAL A 749 12.85 -1.40 -18.78
N PHE A 750 14.11 -1.86 -18.82
CA PHE A 750 14.52 -2.91 -19.75
C PHE A 750 13.71 -4.20 -19.55
N LEU A 751 13.57 -4.65 -18.30
CA LEU A 751 12.81 -5.86 -17.98
C LEU A 751 11.31 -5.70 -18.26
N ALA A 752 10.74 -4.51 -18.04
CA ALA A 752 9.37 -4.22 -18.44
C ALA A 752 9.20 -4.33 -19.96
N LYS A 753 10.12 -3.76 -20.75
CA LYS A 753 10.11 -3.89 -22.21
C LYS A 753 10.23 -5.35 -22.66
N ALA A 754 11.11 -6.12 -22.03
CA ALA A 754 11.33 -7.53 -22.38
C ALA A 754 10.15 -8.44 -21.97
N TRP A 755 9.71 -8.38 -20.71
CA TRP A 755 8.79 -9.38 -20.13
C TRP A 755 7.32 -8.97 -20.17
N ILE A 756 7.01 -7.67 -20.18
CA ILE A 756 5.63 -7.16 -20.22
C ILE A 756 5.25 -6.79 -21.65
N LEU A 757 6.08 -5.96 -22.30
CA LEU A 757 5.76 -5.40 -23.62
C LEU A 757 6.18 -6.32 -24.77
N GLY A 758 7.05 -7.31 -24.54
CA GLY A 758 7.54 -8.21 -25.57
C GLY A 758 8.27 -7.46 -26.68
N GLU A 759 9.12 -6.50 -26.31
CA GLU A 759 9.93 -5.71 -27.25
C GLU A 759 10.80 -6.62 -28.13
N ASP A 760 11.00 -6.18 -29.38
CA ASP A 760 11.84 -6.90 -30.33
C ASP A 760 13.26 -7.12 -29.78
N PRO A 761 13.83 -8.33 -29.89
CA PRO A 761 15.14 -8.63 -29.30
C PRO A 761 16.28 -7.77 -29.85
N ALA A 762 16.25 -7.38 -31.13
CA ALA A 762 17.27 -6.50 -31.71
C ALA A 762 17.11 -5.05 -31.23
N ARG A 763 15.91 -4.64 -30.79
CA ARG A 763 15.72 -3.38 -30.08
C ARG A 763 16.19 -3.45 -28.63
N LEU A 764 15.91 -4.55 -27.93
CA LEU A 764 16.42 -4.77 -26.56
C LEU A 764 17.95 -4.71 -26.53
N GLU A 765 18.63 -5.32 -27.50
CA GLU A 765 20.08 -5.27 -27.62
C GLU A 765 20.65 -3.84 -27.65
N LYS A 766 19.95 -2.89 -28.28
CA LYS A 766 20.34 -1.48 -28.33
C LYS A 766 20.25 -0.76 -26.98
N TYR A 767 19.48 -1.31 -26.04
CA TYR A 767 19.27 -0.76 -24.69
C TYR A 767 20.17 -1.42 -23.63
N LEU A 768 21.09 -2.31 -24.01
CA LEU A 768 21.96 -3.00 -23.05
C LEU A 768 22.95 -2.04 -22.37
N ASP A 769 23.50 -1.08 -23.12
CA ASP A 769 24.59 -0.18 -22.68
C ASP A 769 25.77 -0.94 -22.01
N MET A 770 26.50 -0.32 -21.08
CA MET A 770 27.64 -0.91 -20.39
C MET A 770 27.32 -1.21 -18.91
N PRO A 771 27.97 -2.22 -18.30
CA PRO A 771 27.77 -2.51 -16.88
C PRO A 771 28.21 -1.32 -16.02
N TRP A 772 27.55 -1.13 -14.88
CA TRP A 772 27.85 -0.13 -13.85
C TRP A 772 29.06 -0.50 -12.99
N THR A 773 29.30 -1.80 -12.80
CA THR A 773 30.38 -2.31 -11.98
C THR A 773 31.40 -3.06 -12.84
N LYS A 774 32.64 -3.21 -12.35
CA LYS A 774 33.68 -3.98 -13.06
C LYS A 774 33.43 -5.49 -12.99
N LEU A 775 32.66 -5.92 -11.99
CA LEU A 775 32.47 -7.32 -11.62
C LEU A 775 31.08 -7.48 -11.01
N GLY A 776 30.36 -8.51 -11.46
CA GLY A 776 29.06 -8.88 -10.91
C GLY A 776 28.02 -7.77 -11.00
N ASP A 777 27.89 -7.08 -12.13
CA ASP A 777 26.70 -6.24 -12.34
C ASP A 777 25.50 -7.14 -12.66
N PHE A 778 24.79 -7.58 -11.62
CA PHE A 778 23.66 -8.50 -11.81
C PHE A 778 22.50 -7.88 -12.60
N TYR A 779 22.39 -6.55 -12.63
CA TYR A 779 21.36 -5.89 -13.42
C TYR A 779 21.72 -5.90 -14.90
N HIS A 780 22.97 -5.60 -15.24
CA HIS A 780 23.44 -5.74 -16.63
C HIS A 780 23.37 -7.19 -17.12
N MET A 781 23.77 -8.14 -16.28
CA MET A 781 23.67 -9.57 -16.58
C MET A 781 22.21 -10.02 -16.77
N ASP A 782 21.27 -9.52 -15.98
CA ASP A 782 19.83 -9.75 -16.18
C ASP A 782 19.34 -9.18 -17.51
N LYS A 783 19.77 -7.98 -17.91
CA LYS A 783 19.43 -7.40 -19.22
C LYS A 783 19.96 -8.28 -20.36
N LEU A 784 21.21 -8.74 -20.28
CA LEU A 784 21.80 -9.67 -21.25
C LEU A 784 21.00 -10.98 -21.32
N ALA A 785 20.71 -11.59 -20.17
CA ALA A 785 19.93 -12.83 -20.11
C ALA A 785 18.53 -12.65 -20.71
N ALA A 786 17.84 -11.53 -20.40
CA ALA A 786 16.53 -11.23 -20.97
C ALA A 786 16.59 -11.03 -22.50
N ALA A 787 17.62 -10.36 -23.03
CA ALA A 787 17.83 -10.23 -24.48
C ALA A 787 18.08 -11.58 -25.16
N VAL A 788 18.95 -12.42 -24.58
CA VAL A 788 19.21 -13.79 -25.08
C VAL A 788 17.93 -14.62 -25.09
N VAL A 789 17.14 -14.58 -24.02
CA VAL A 789 15.85 -15.28 -23.96
C VAL A 789 14.86 -14.75 -25.00
N ALA A 790 14.82 -13.43 -25.23
CA ALA A 790 13.97 -12.83 -26.25
C ALA A 790 14.33 -13.33 -27.67
N TYR A 791 15.62 -13.37 -28.03
CA TYR A 791 16.09 -13.96 -29.29
C TYR A 791 15.74 -15.45 -29.41
N ARG A 792 15.99 -16.20 -28.33
CA ARG A 792 15.66 -17.62 -28.27
C ARG A 792 14.14 -17.87 -28.29
N GLY A 793 13.30 -16.86 -28.10
CA GLY A 793 11.85 -17.02 -28.05
C GLY A 793 11.40 -17.56 -26.69
N PRO A 794 10.83 -16.70 -25.82
CA PRO A 794 10.40 -17.11 -24.48
C PRO A 794 9.28 -18.15 -24.54
N ARG A 795 9.39 -19.22 -23.75
CA ARG A 795 8.34 -20.22 -23.54
C ARG A 795 8.06 -20.39 -22.05
N TRP A 796 6.84 -20.77 -21.72
CA TRP A 796 6.43 -21.07 -20.35
C TRP A 796 6.25 -22.56 -20.19
N GLU A 797 7.00 -23.16 -19.26
CA GLU A 797 6.92 -24.58 -18.96
C GLU A 797 6.57 -24.78 -17.49
N GLY A 798 5.65 -25.70 -17.22
CA GLY A 798 5.35 -26.17 -15.87
C GLY A 798 5.06 -27.67 -15.94
N LYS A 799 5.38 -28.40 -14.87
CA LYS A 799 4.82 -29.75 -14.70
C LYS A 799 3.34 -29.54 -14.40
N ARG A 800 2.48 -29.61 -15.42
CA ARG A 800 1.05 -29.81 -15.17
C ARG A 800 0.94 -31.11 -14.34
N PRO A 801 0.32 -31.07 -13.15
CA PRO A 801 0.18 -32.25 -12.32
C PRO A 801 -0.46 -33.43 -13.06
#